data_AF-A0AAE9L256-F1
#
_entry.id   AF-A0AAE9L256-F1
#
_cell.length_a   1.000
_cell.length_b   1.000
_cell.length_c   1.000
_cell.angle_alpha   90.00
_cell.angle_beta   90.00
_cell.angle_gamma   90.00
#
_symmetry.space_group_name_H-M   'P 1'
#
loop_
_entity.id
_entity.type
_entity.pdbx_description
1 polymer ?
#
loop_
_entity_poly.entity_id
_entity_poly.type
_entity_poly.pdbx_seq_one_letter_code
_entity_poly.pdbx_strand_id
1 'polypeptide(L)'
;MSMLPILGKGLLVRINGDDVYQFLSCAGDDVHFESIASGRIYTTTVQKFFEAYASGEVDIVPAFVSESEIRYETKSDTKSFPAPLSDLPERWQRDLQRKLAYVRASVRHGATRGQLRMLEHVIYLTAKDIGDRRPPGASTVSYWMKQYQEADNEPAVLASKSAWPRKRPPRSAAALEMADQALREIYLRREGGSVRGSYRTYRLLTANENKERAALHMPIHPVMSERTFYRHTSNLNAYDVAVARRGYNAARAEFHMVRGKMEADRLMDYAEIDHSEINLFVIDDRAMLPLGRPKITAIKERKSSIGLGFYVSFAPSGLECISGALAHSLLDHKKAYEIWPELENPWPSHGRARTYVMDRGADFASDRCATMLNDLNAYPEWCERRTPWHKPSIERFFATMEQSLFEAMPGRTFGSIQRRGDYDPYKHAAIRFSTFVFLLHKWVVDEHNATPNSRTGLSPLEAWTELERDIPPRFPIDPAEIRIKLGLPFDGTLSNEGIRRDRLCFGSRELNAMFKRYGSRSVQCRMSFNDIGSVYVLHPDERRYIQVPCTDQQYASGLTVYQHKLIRQLAKEKAGSDAGRPKVLRKFKEVLQYEIREALAVKETKTKVRLARAANITSMRTLDAEHNSIAPLPHGQLSTPVSNMLLPEAVLPELDWEI
;
A
#
# COMPACT_ATOMS: atom_id res chain seq x y z
N MET A 1 41.39 8.03 -15.62
CA MET A 1 40.35 9.05 -15.39
C MET A 1 39.15 8.67 -16.23
N SER A 2 38.03 8.39 -15.56
CA SER A 2 36.81 7.75 -16.09
C SER A 2 36.03 8.68 -17.03
N MET A 3 36.25 8.54 -18.35
CA MET A 3 35.41 9.15 -19.40
C MET A 3 34.21 8.25 -19.78
N LEU A 4 33.43 7.81 -18.79
CA LEU A 4 32.15 7.11 -18.98
C LEU A 4 30.89 7.91 -18.53
N PRO A 5 30.71 9.23 -18.81
CA PRO A 5 29.41 9.87 -18.58
C PRO A 5 28.56 10.13 -19.84
N ILE A 6 29.09 9.91 -21.06
CA ILE A 6 28.39 10.32 -22.30
C ILE A 6 27.54 9.20 -22.91
N LEU A 7 27.95 7.93 -22.77
CA LEU A 7 27.23 6.77 -23.32
C LEU A 7 26.04 6.40 -22.42
N GLY A 8 24.87 6.95 -22.72
CA GLY A 8 23.63 6.71 -21.98
C GLY A 8 22.40 6.72 -22.88
N LYS A 9 21.30 6.13 -22.39
CA LYS A 9 20.02 6.14 -23.10
C LYS A 9 19.56 7.58 -23.35
N GLY A 10 19.29 7.89 -24.62
CA GLY A 10 18.93 9.24 -25.07
C GLY A 10 20.05 9.98 -25.82
N LEU A 11 21.27 9.41 -25.88
CA LEU A 11 22.35 9.93 -26.73
C LEU A 11 22.02 9.69 -28.21
N LEU A 12 22.07 10.77 -29.01
CA LEU A 12 21.97 10.74 -30.47
C LEU A 12 23.30 11.18 -31.08
N VAL A 13 23.78 10.43 -32.06
CA VAL A 13 25.03 10.70 -32.77
C VAL A 13 24.83 10.60 -34.27
N ARG A 14 25.54 11.42 -35.05
CA ARG A 14 25.63 11.28 -36.49
C ARG A 14 26.98 10.67 -36.82
N ILE A 15 26.99 9.57 -37.56
CA ILE A 15 28.21 8.84 -37.91
C ILE A 15 28.44 9.02 -39.42
N ASN A 16 29.60 9.56 -39.81
CA ASN A 16 29.99 9.84 -41.19
C ASN A 16 29.01 10.74 -41.99
N GLY A 17 28.35 11.68 -41.31
CA GLY A 17 27.56 12.73 -41.97
C GLY A 17 26.19 12.32 -42.55
N ASP A 18 25.89 11.02 -42.68
CA ASP A 18 24.71 10.57 -43.41
C ASP A 18 23.48 10.30 -42.54
N ASP A 19 23.62 9.49 -41.48
CA ASP A 19 22.47 8.96 -40.73
C ASP A 19 22.59 9.27 -39.23
N VAL A 20 21.45 9.51 -38.57
CA VAL A 20 21.41 9.76 -37.11
C VAL A 20 21.12 8.46 -36.40
N TYR A 21 21.96 8.12 -35.45
CA TYR A 21 21.90 6.91 -34.66
C TYR A 21 21.62 7.20 -33.18
N GLN A 22 20.78 6.39 -32.57
CA GLN A 22 20.51 6.41 -31.14
C GLN A 22 21.34 5.34 -30.43
N PHE A 23 21.91 5.69 -29.28
CA PHE A 23 22.56 4.74 -28.40
C PHE A 23 21.56 3.72 -27.82
N LEU A 24 21.84 2.43 -27.98
CA LEU A 24 21.03 1.34 -27.43
C LEU A 24 21.58 0.83 -26.10
N SER A 25 22.81 0.31 -26.12
CA SER A 25 23.42 -0.36 -24.97
C SER A 25 24.92 -0.56 -25.18
N CYS A 26 25.66 -0.75 -24.08
CA CYS A 26 26.99 -1.33 -24.10
C CYS A 26 26.94 -2.78 -23.60
N ALA A 27 27.63 -3.69 -24.27
CA ALA A 27 27.83 -5.07 -23.86
C ALA A 27 29.32 -5.39 -23.84
N GLY A 28 29.94 -5.37 -22.65
CA GLY A 28 31.40 -5.41 -22.54
C GLY A 28 32.04 -4.15 -23.12
N ASP A 29 33.01 -4.32 -24.03
CA ASP A 29 33.67 -3.21 -24.74
C ASP A 29 32.94 -2.79 -26.02
N ASP A 30 31.86 -3.48 -26.40
CA ASP A 30 31.07 -3.15 -27.58
C ASP A 30 29.94 -2.17 -27.24
N VAL A 31 29.74 -1.21 -28.14
CA VAL A 31 28.71 -0.17 -28.10
C VAL A 31 27.81 -0.33 -29.31
N HIS A 32 26.52 -0.42 -29.05
CA HIS A 32 25.50 -0.59 -30.07
C HIS A 32 24.70 0.69 -30.27
N PHE A 33 24.55 1.10 -31.53
CA PHE A 33 23.76 2.22 -31.97
C PHE A 33 22.74 1.75 -33.02
N GLU A 34 21.57 2.37 -33.07
CA GLU A 34 20.53 2.08 -34.06
C GLU A 34 20.21 3.31 -34.88
N SER A 35 20.22 3.21 -36.22
CA SER A 35 19.81 4.30 -37.11
C SER A 35 18.32 4.59 -36.89
N ILE A 36 18.00 5.86 -36.61
CA ILE A 36 16.61 6.31 -36.44
C ILE A 36 15.82 6.17 -37.75
N ALA A 37 16.47 6.38 -38.89
CA ALA A 37 15.81 6.36 -40.20
C ALA A 37 15.61 4.93 -40.73
N SER A 38 16.56 4.03 -40.49
CA SER A 38 16.59 2.71 -41.13
C SER A 38 16.51 1.50 -40.19
N GLY A 39 16.61 1.70 -38.86
CA GLY A 39 16.64 0.62 -37.87
C GLY A 39 17.89 -0.27 -37.93
N ARG A 40 18.92 0.14 -38.70
CA ARG A 40 20.17 -0.61 -38.82
C ARG A 40 20.99 -0.47 -37.54
N ILE A 41 21.50 -1.60 -37.04
CA ILE A 41 22.40 -1.61 -35.89
C ILE A 41 23.83 -1.39 -36.35
N TYR A 42 24.43 -0.32 -35.86
CA TYR A 42 25.87 -0.06 -35.96
C TYR A 42 26.53 -0.45 -34.65
N THR A 43 27.54 -1.33 -34.72
CA THR A 43 28.29 -1.80 -33.55
C THR A 43 29.75 -1.40 -33.68
N THR A 44 30.31 -0.80 -32.62
CA THR A 44 31.71 -0.42 -32.54
C THR A 44 32.21 -0.61 -31.11
N THR A 45 33.52 -0.65 -30.87
CA THR A 45 34.07 -0.70 -29.51
C THR A 45 34.07 0.68 -28.87
N VAL A 46 33.99 0.77 -27.53
CA VAL A 46 34.06 2.04 -26.77
C VAL A 46 35.27 2.86 -27.16
N GLN A 47 36.44 2.22 -27.32
CA GLN A 47 37.67 2.91 -27.70
C GLN A 47 37.56 3.55 -29.10
N LYS A 48 37.17 2.76 -30.12
CA LYS A 48 36.96 3.28 -31.49
C LYS A 48 35.88 4.35 -31.57
N PHE A 49 34.84 4.28 -30.76
CA PHE A 49 33.81 5.32 -30.70
C PHE A 49 34.39 6.66 -30.26
N PHE A 50 35.19 6.68 -29.19
CA PHE A 50 35.79 7.92 -28.71
C PHE A 50 36.91 8.43 -29.62
N GLU A 51 37.65 7.54 -30.30
CA GLU A 51 38.60 7.91 -31.36
C GLU A 51 37.88 8.59 -32.53
N ALA A 52 36.74 8.04 -32.98
CA ALA A 52 35.91 8.61 -34.06
C ALA A 52 35.19 9.91 -33.65
N TYR A 53 34.83 10.05 -32.37
CA TYR A 53 34.31 11.31 -31.82
C TYR A 53 35.39 12.39 -31.76
N ALA A 54 36.62 12.03 -31.36
CA ALA A 54 37.74 12.95 -31.31
C ALA A 54 38.24 13.37 -32.70
N SER A 55 38.09 12.51 -33.72
CA SER A 55 38.44 12.82 -35.11
C SER A 55 37.34 13.59 -35.87
N GLY A 56 36.14 13.73 -35.31
CA GLY A 56 35.00 14.41 -35.94
C GLY A 56 34.23 13.53 -36.94
N GLU A 57 34.47 12.22 -36.97
CA GLU A 57 33.66 11.26 -37.73
C GLU A 57 32.30 10.99 -37.05
N VAL A 58 32.21 11.27 -35.75
CA VAL A 58 30.99 11.16 -34.95
C VAL A 58 30.65 12.51 -34.32
N ASP A 59 29.47 13.05 -34.65
CA ASP A 59 28.95 14.29 -34.08
C ASP A 59 27.78 14.01 -33.10
N ILE A 60 27.77 14.62 -31.92
CA ILE A 60 26.62 14.53 -31.00
C ILE A 60 25.51 15.47 -31.48
N VAL A 61 24.30 14.95 -31.65
CA VAL A 61 23.14 15.71 -32.11
C VAL A 61 22.36 16.27 -30.90
N PRO A 62 22.25 17.60 -30.73
CA PRO A 62 21.46 18.20 -29.66
C PRO A 62 19.95 18.03 -29.95
N ALA A 63 19.23 17.31 -29.09
CA ALA A 63 17.81 17.02 -29.28
C ALA A 63 16.92 18.16 -28.74
N PHE A 64 16.28 18.92 -29.64
CA PHE A 64 15.04 19.68 -29.35
C PHE A 64 13.86 18.89 -29.92
N VAL A 65 12.95 18.44 -29.06
CA VAL A 65 11.75 17.71 -29.50
C VAL A 65 10.65 18.72 -29.82
N SER A 66 10.34 18.91 -31.10
CA SER A 66 9.09 19.57 -31.51
C SER A 66 7.93 18.57 -31.45
N GLU A 67 6.79 19.01 -30.89
CA GLU A 67 5.58 18.18 -30.69
C GLU A 67 5.05 17.54 -31.98
N SER A 68 5.39 18.09 -33.15
CA SER A 68 4.96 17.61 -34.47
C SER A 68 5.71 16.39 -35.01
N GLU A 69 6.83 16.00 -34.41
CA GLU A 69 7.65 14.86 -34.88
C GLU A 69 7.55 13.61 -33.98
N ILE A 70 6.78 13.67 -32.89
CA ILE A 70 6.43 12.48 -32.12
C ILE A 70 5.38 11.68 -32.89
N ARG A 71 5.84 10.95 -33.92
CA ARG A 71 5.09 9.80 -34.43
C ARG A 71 5.25 8.69 -33.39
N TYR A 72 4.24 8.53 -32.53
CA TYR A 72 4.07 7.28 -31.79
C TYR A 72 3.84 6.17 -32.82
N GLU A 73 4.91 5.49 -33.27
CA GLU A 73 4.74 4.15 -33.80
C GLU A 73 4.20 3.30 -32.66
N THR A 74 2.87 3.16 -32.63
CA THR A 74 2.18 2.11 -31.90
C THR A 74 2.45 0.79 -32.61
N LYS A 75 3.71 0.34 -32.61
CA LYS A 75 4.00 -1.08 -32.79
C LYS A 75 3.56 -1.77 -31.51
N SER A 76 2.28 -2.09 -31.48
CA SER A 76 1.72 -3.05 -30.54
C SER A 76 2.42 -4.37 -30.85
N ASP A 77 3.35 -4.80 -29.98
CA ASP A 77 3.85 -6.19 -29.95
C ASP A 77 2.76 -7.21 -29.58
N THR A 78 1.53 -6.75 -29.36
CA THR A 78 0.36 -7.61 -29.25
C THR A 78 0.13 -8.32 -30.59
N LYS A 79 0.29 -9.65 -30.58
CA LYS A 79 -0.32 -10.50 -31.61
C LYS A 79 -1.81 -10.15 -31.69
N SER A 80 -2.20 -9.47 -32.76
CA SER A 80 -3.61 -9.18 -33.02
C SER A 80 -4.23 -10.45 -33.59
N PHE A 81 -5.12 -11.06 -32.83
CA PHE A 81 -5.94 -12.17 -33.31
C PHE A 81 -7.25 -11.62 -33.85
N PRO A 82 -7.73 -12.06 -35.02
CA PRO A 82 -9.05 -11.69 -35.49
C PRO A 82 -10.11 -12.18 -34.50
N ALA A 83 -11.15 -11.38 -34.28
CA ALA A 83 -12.26 -11.79 -33.43
C ALA A 83 -12.92 -13.06 -34.02
N PRO A 84 -13.18 -14.10 -33.19
CA PRO A 84 -13.81 -15.33 -33.68
C PRO A 84 -15.21 -15.03 -34.24
N LEU A 85 -15.64 -15.86 -35.19
CA LEU A 85 -16.92 -15.67 -35.89
C LEU A 85 -18.13 -15.80 -34.96
N SER A 86 -17.95 -16.42 -33.79
CA SER A 86 -18.94 -16.48 -32.70
C SER A 86 -19.24 -15.13 -32.06
N ASP A 87 -18.36 -14.14 -32.23
CA ASP A 87 -18.52 -12.82 -31.60
C ASP A 87 -19.32 -11.86 -32.50
N LEU A 88 -19.64 -12.28 -33.73
CA LEU A 88 -20.56 -11.55 -34.60
C LEU A 88 -21.96 -11.52 -33.96
N PRO A 89 -22.72 -10.42 -34.08
CA PRO A 89 -24.12 -10.42 -33.66
C PRO A 89 -24.92 -11.53 -34.36
N GLU A 90 -25.89 -12.16 -33.68
CA GLU A 90 -26.61 -13.36 -34.17
C GLU A 90 -27.12 -13.23 -35.61
N ARG A 91 -27.66 -12.05 -35.97
CA ARG A 91 -28.12 -11.76 -37.33
C ARG A 91 -27.03 -12.02 -38.38
N TRP A 92 -25.80 -11.61 -38.10
CA TRP A 92 -24.67 -11.73 -38.99
C TRP A 92 -24.06 -13.14 -38.97
N GLN A 93 -24.15 -13.85 -37.84
CA GLN A 93 -23.81 -15.27 -37.79
C GLN A 93 -24.73 -16.10 -38.70
N ARG A 94 -26.05 -15.87 -38.64
CA ARG A 94 -27.04 -16.55 -39.48
C ARG A 94 -26.82 -16.26 -40.96
N ASP A 95 -26.52 -15.01 -41.31
CA ASP A 95 -26.16 -14.62 -42.70
C ASP A 95 -24.89 -15.33 -43.18
N LEU A 96 -23.87 -15.41 -42.33
CA LEU A 96 -22.62 -16.12 -42.64
C LEU A 96 -22.85 -17.62 -42.83
N GLN A 97 -23.57 -18.27 -41.92
CA GLN A 97 -23.93 -19.69 -42.01
C GLN A 97 -24.72 -19.99 -43.29
N ARG A 98 -25.67 -19.12 -43.63
CA ARG A 98 -26.43 -19.20 -44.88
C ARG A 98 -25.51 -19.14 -46.10
N LYS A 99 -24.57 -18.19 -46.17
CA LYS A 99 -23.61 -18.08 -47.28
C LYS A 99 -22.70 -19.32 -47.37
N LEU A 100 -22.22 -19.82 -46.23
CA LEU A 100 -21.38 -21.01 -46.17
C LEU A 100 -22.12 -22.27 -46.64
N ALA A 101 -23.41 -22.41 -46.35
CA ALA A 101 -24.20 -23.54 -46.82
C ALA A 101 -24.19 -23.64 -48.34
N TYR A 102 -24.42 -22.52 -49.04
CA TYR A 102 -24.37 -22.49 -50.51
C TYR A 102 -22.96 -22.76 -51.05
N VAL A 103 -21.93 -22.13 -50.49
CA VAL A 103 -20.54 -22.32 -50.95
C VAL A 103 -20.09 -23.78 -50.75
N ARG A 104 -20.35 -24.38 -49.58
CA ARG A 104 -20.00 -25.77 -49.28
C ARG A 104 -20.79 -26.77 -50.11
N ALA A 105 -22.09 -26.54 -50.33
CA ALA A 105 -22.89 -27.39 -51.21
C ALA A 105 -22.36 -27.34 -52.66
N SER A 106 -22.00 -26.16 -53.15
CA SER A 106 -21.43 -25.97 -54.49
C SER A 106 -20.12 -26.76 -54.67
N VAL A 107 -19.24 -26.71 -53.67
CA VAL A 107 -18.00 -27.50 -53.65
C VAL A 107 -18.29 -29.00 -53.57
N ARG A 108 -19.23 -29.44 -52.71
CA ARG A 108 -19.58 -30.86 -52.54
C ARG A 108 -20.12 -31.49 -53.83
N HIS A 109 -20.90 -30.74 -54.61
CA HIS A 109 -21.44 -31.19 -55.89
C HIS A 109 -20.44 -31.05 -57.05
N GLY A 110 -19.19 -30.63 -56.80
CA GLY A 110 -18.15 -30.50 -57.82
C GLY A 110 -18.36 -29.31 -58.77
N ALA A 111 -19.21 -28.34 -58.42
CA ALA A 111 -19.45 -27.17 -59.25
C ALA A 111 -18.30 -26.17 -59.13
N THR A 112 -17.69 -25.81 -60.26
CA THR A 112 -16.68 -24.74 -60.30
C THR A 112 -17.33 -23.36 -60.41
N ARG A 113 -16.62 -22.31 -59.97
CA ARG A 113 -17.12 -20.92 -60.00
C ARG A 113 -17.57 -20.43 -61.39
N GLY A 114 -17.08 -21.04 -62.48
CA GLY A 114 -17.44 -20.70 -63.85
C GLY A 114 -18.67 -21.44 -64.40
N GLN A 115 -19.16 -22.47 -63.72
CA GLN A 115 -20.27 -23.31 -64.20
C GLN A 115 -21.62 -22.81 -63.67
N LEU A 116 -22.06 -21.63 -64.13
CA LEU A 116 -23.27 -20.97 -63.63
C LEU A 116 -24.54 -21.83 -63.70
N ARG A 117 -24.75 -22.60 -64.79
CA ARG A 117 -25.90 -23.52 -64.92
C ARG A 117 -25.88 -24.65 -63.87
N MET A 118 -24.70 -25.12 -63.52
CA MET A 118 -24.53 -26.15 -62.50
C MET A 118 -24.76 -25.56 -61.10
N LEU A 119 -24.30 -24.33 -60.87
CA LEU A 119 -24.58 -23.59 -59.63
C LEU A 119 -26.09 -23.33 -59.45
N GLU A 120 -26.84 -23.00 -60.51
CA GLU A 120 -28.30 -22.85 -60.43
C GLU A 120 -28.98 -24.11 -59.90
N HIS A 121 -28.57 -25.29 -60.39
CA HIS A 121 -29.10 -26.56 -59.92
C HIS A 121 -28.73 -26.83 -58.45
N VAL A 122 -27.48 -26.61 -58.06
CA VAL A 122 -27.02 -26.82 -56.68
C VAL A 122 -27.67 -25.83 -55.71
N ILE A 123 -27.85 -24.57 -56.11
CA ILE A 123 -28.54 -23.54 -55.32
C ILE A 123 -30.00 -23.95 -55.08
N TYR A 124 -30.70 -24.45 -56.10
CA TYR A 124 -32.08 -24.93 -55.95
C TYR A 124 -32.20 -26.04 -54.91
N LEU A 125 -31.33 -27.06 -54.99
CA LEU A 125 -31.30 -28.16 -54.02
C LEU A 125 -30.98 -27.64 -52.61
N THR A 126 -29.92 -26.83 -52.48
CA THR A 126 -29.49 -26.28 -51.19
C THR A 126 -30.55 -25.39 -50.55
N ALA A 127 -31.25 -24.58 -51.34
CA ALA A 127 -32.31 -23.69 -50.86
C ALA A 127 -33.50 -24.47 -50.30
N LYS A 128 -33.84 -25.61 -50.92
CA LYS A 128 -34.87 -26.53 -50.41
C LYS A 128 -34.43 -27.17 -49.10
N ASP A 129 -33.18 -27.61 -49.00
CA ASP A 129 -32.64 -28.28 -47.81
C ASP A 129 -32.55 -27.36 -46.59
N ILE A 130 -32.14 -26.10 -46.77
CA ILE A 130 -32.02 -25.13 -45.67
C ILE A 130 -33.29 -24.29 -45.45
N GLY A 131 -34.35 -24.51 -46.24
CA GLY A 131 -35.63 -23.79 -46.16
C GLY A 131 -35.53 -22.29 -46.52
N ASP A 132 -34.60 -21.91 -47.39
CA ASP A 132 -34.38 -20.52 -47.76
C ASP A 132 -35.40 -20.04 -48.79
N ARG A 133 -36.30 -19.16 -48.37
CA ARG A 133 -37.37 -18.59 -49.20
C ARG A 133 -36.87 -17.62 -50.28
N ARG A 134 -35.61 -17.16 -50.21
CA ARG A 134 -35.02 -16.16 -51.13
C ARG A 134 -33.59 -16.54 -51.50
N PRO A 135 -33.39 -17.61 -52.29
CA PRO A 135 -32.05 -18.07 -52.66
C PRO A 135 -31.25 -17.01 -53.42
N PRO A 136 -29.92 -16.96 -53.25
CA PRO A 136 -29.03 -16.08 -54.00
C PRO A 136 -28.93 -16.50 -55.48
N GLY A 137 -28.59 -15.57 -56.37
CA GLY A 137 -28.33 -15.90 -57.78
C GLY A 137 -27.00 -16.65 -57.97
N ALA A 138 -26.87 -17.40 -59.07
CA ALA A 138 -25.65 -18.15 -59.40
C ALA A 138 -24.40 -17.26 -59.47
N SER A 139 -24.52 -16.05 -60.01
CA SER A 139 -23.44 -15.06 -60.04
C SER A 139 -23.01 -14.61 -58.64
N THR A 140 -23.94 -14.54 -57.69
CA THR A 140 -23.66 -14.16 -56.29
C THR A 140 -22.93 -15.28 -55.56
N VAL A 141 -23.34 -16.53 -55.74
CA VAL A 141 -22.65 -17.69 -55.14
C VAL A 141 -21.28 -17.90 -55.78
N SER A 142 -21.16 -17.71 -57.10
CA SER A 142 -19.87 -17.70 -57.81
C SER A 142 -18.91 -16.64 -57.23
N TYR A 143 -19.41 -15.44 -56.95
CA TYR A 143 -18.63 -14.39 -56.27
C TYR A 143 -18.21 -14.80 -54.84
N TRP A 144 -19.10 -15.40 -54.05
CA TRP A 144 -18.75 -15.92 -52.73
C TRP A 144 -17.70 -17.04 -52.80
N MET A 145 -17.82 -17.97 -53.75
CA MET A 145 -16.82 -19.02 -53.97
C MET A 145 -15.46 -18.44 -54.34
N LYS A 146 -15.43 -17.40 -55.19
CA LYS A 146 -14.19 -16.69 -55.53
C LYS A 146 -13.53 -16.10 -54.27
N GLN A 147 -14.29 -15.36 -53.46
CA GLN A 147 -13.77 -14.74 -52.24
C GLN A 147 -13.32 -15.78 -51.20
N TYR A 148 -14.04 -16.90 -51.09
CA TYR A 148 -13.70 -17.99 -50.19
C TYR A 148 -12.41 -18.70 -50.63
N GLN A 149 -12.23 -18.93 -51.93
CA GLN A 149 -11.02 -19.56 -52.49
C GLN A 149 -9.79 -18.66 -52.44
N GLU A 150 -9.94 -17.36 -52.74
CA GLU A 150 -8.86 -16.36 -52.67
C GLU A 150 -8.35 -16.16 -51.23
N ALA A 151 -9.18 -16.47 -50.24
CA ALA A 151 -8.86 -16.40 -48.81
C ALA A 151 -8.53 -17.78 -48.21
N ASP A 152 -8.04 -18.72 -49.02
CA ASP A 152 -7.65 -20.08 -48.60
C ASP A 152 -8.74 -20.81 -47.78
N ASN A 153 -10.00 -20.67 -48.22
CA ASN A 153 -11.18 -21.26 -47.60
C ASN A 153 -11.50 -20.74 -46.19
N GLU A 154 -11.09 -19.51 -45.86
CA GLU A 154 -11.44 -18.84 -44.61
C GLU A 154 -12.90 -18.32 -44.62
N PRO A 155 -13.78 -18.79 -43.71
CA PRO A 155 -15.18 -18.37 -43.68
C PRO A 155 -15.39 -16.87 -43.38
N ALA A 156 -14.43 -16.24 -42.69
CA ALA A 156 -14.55 -14.85 -42.23
C ALA A 156 -14.78 -13.85 -43.38
N VAL A 157 -14.27 -14.14 -44.57
CA VAL A 157 -14.39 -13.26 -45.75
C VAL A 157 -15.83 -13.17 -46.28
N LEU A 158 -16.68 -14.16 -45.95
CA LEU A 158 -18.10 -14.15 -46.32
C LEU A 158 -18.97 -13.32 -45.35
N ALA A 159 -18.44 -12.95 -44.18
CA ALA A 159 -19.14 -12.13 -43.22
C ALA A 159 -19.41 -10.73 -43.79
N SER A 160 -20.57 -10.16 -43.46
CA SER A 160 -20.90 -8.81 -43.93
C SER A 160 -19.95 -7.76 -43.36
N LYS A 161 -19.47 -6.85 -44.22
CA LYS A 161 -18.68 -5.68 -43.78
C LYS A 161 -19.45 -4.75 -42.83
N SER A 162 -20.78 -4.84 -42.81
CA SER A 162 -21.65 -4.12 -41.87
C SER A 162 -21.79 -4.79 -40.51
N ALA A 163 -21.21 -5.98 -40.33
CA ALA A 163 -21.14 -6.64 -39.03
C ALA A 163 -20.18 -5.94 -38.06
N TRP A 164 -19.27 -5.12 -38.61
CA TRP A 164 -18.30 -4.34 -37.85
C TRP A 164 -18.67 -2.85 -37.84
N PRO A 165 -18.42 -2.11 -36.73
CA PRO A 165 -18.62 -0.68 -36.69
C PRO A 165 -17.83 0.01 -37.80
N ARG A 166 -18.51 0.74 -38.68
CA ARG A 166 -17.84 1.55 -39.70
C ARG A 166 -17.04 2.67 -39.02
N LYS A 167 -15.74 2.75 -39.32
CA LYS A 167 -14.97 3.99 -39.07
C LYS A 167 -15.60 5.09 -39.91
N ARG A 168 -16.23 6.07 -39.26
CA ARG A 168 -16.75 7.27 -39.93
C ARG A 168 -15.56 8.17 -40.31
N PRO A 169 -15.67 8.95 -41.40
CA PRO A 169 -14.60 9.85 -41.79
C PRO A 169 -14.23 10.81 -40.65
N PRO A 170 -12.96 11.24 -40.56
CA PRO A 170 -12.52 12.22 -39.59
C PRO A 170 -13.33 13.52 -39.76
N ARG A 171 -13.67 14.14 -38.64
CA ARG A 171 -14.45 15.40 -38.63
C ARG A 171 -13.54 16.57 -39.00
N SER A 172 -14.14 17.73 -39.29
CA SER A 172 -13.40 18.99 -39.43
C SER A 172 -12.48 19.19 -38.22
N ALA A 173 -11.18 19.34 -38.47
CA ALA A 173 -10.18 19.54 -37.43
C ALA A 173 -10.50 20.79 -36.59
N ALA A 174 -10.92 21.88 -37.24
CA ALA A 174 -11.29 23.13 -36.57
C ALA A 174 -12.48 22.98 -35.61
N ALA A 175 -13.48 22.18 -35.96
CA ALA A 175 -14.64 21.94 -35.09
C ALA A 175 -14.27 21.10 -33.86
N LEU A 176 -13.29 20.19 -33.98
CA LEU A 176 -12.76 19.41 -32.86
C LEU A 176 -11.89 20.28 -31.96
N GLU A 177 -11.04 21.12 -32.54
CA GLU A 177 -10.16 22.03 -31.81
C GLU A 177 -10.96 23.03 -30.94
N MET A 178 -11.97 23.68 -31.50
CA MET A 178 -12.87 24.55 -30.73
C MET A 178 -13.65 23.79 -29.64
N ALA A 179 -13.99 22.52 -29.88
CA ALA A 179 -14.66 21.68 -28.89
C ALA A 179 -13.70 21.32 -27.74
N ASP A 180 -12.45 20.97 -28.05
CA ASP A 180 -11.41 20.68 -27.08
C ASP A 180 -11.03 21.93 -26.27
N GLN A 181 -10.99 23.11 -26.90
CA GLN A 181 -10.81 24.37 -26.20
C GLN A 181 -11.92 24.60 -25.16
N ALA A 182 -13.18 24.48 -25.56
CA ALA A 182 -14.31 24.65 -24.64
C ALA A 182 -14.33 23.60 -23.50
N LEU A 183 -13.82 22.39 -23.78
CA LEU A 183 -13.64 21.35 -22.76
C LEU A 183 -12.51 21.70 -21.80
N ARG A 184 -11.36 22.22 -22.27
CA ARG A 184 -10.25 22.69 -21.42
C ARG A 184 -10.63 23.90 -20.56
N GLU A 185 -11.48 24.78 -21.09
CA GLU A 185 -11.91 25.98 -20.38
C GLU A 185 -12.91 25.71 -19.27
N ILE A 186 -13.84 24.76 -19.47
CA ILE A 186 -14.95 24.56 -18.54
C ILE A 186 -14.92 23.18 -17.87
N TYR A 187 -14.60 22.11 -18.57
CA TYR A 187 -14.79 20.73 -18.08
C TYR A 187 -13.52 20.08 -17.50
N LEU A 188 -12.37 20.26 -18.15
CA LEU A 188 -11.08 19.63 -17.79
C LEU A 188 -10.31 20.49 -16.78
N ARG A 189 -10.96 20.80 -15.65
CA ARG A 189 -10.39 21.55 -14.53
C ARG A 189 -10.86 20.93 -13.21
N ARG A 190 -10.16 21.20 -12.11
CA ARG A 190 -10.55 20.70 -10.77
C ARG A 190 -11.92 21.21 -10.35
N GLU A 191 -12.17 22.50 -10.56
CA GLU A 191 -13.45 23.17 -10.32
C GLU A 191 -14.37 23.08 -11.55
N GLY A 192 -14.05 22.20 -12.50
CA GLY A 192 -14.67 22.15 -13.81
C GLY A 192 -16.18 21.90 -13.77
N GLY A 193 -16.91 22.68 -14.57
CA GLY A 193 -18.36 22.61 -14.72
C GLY A 193 -18.84 21.40 -15.51
N SER A 194 -20.12 21.42 -15.90
CA SER A 194 -20.75 20.33 -16.64
C SER A 194 -20.36 20.32 -18.13
N VAL A 195 -20.45 19.15 -18.77
CA VAL A 195 -20.29 18.99 -20.24
C VAL A 195 -21.24 19.92 -21.00
N ARG A 196 -22.45 20.14 -20.45
CA ARG A 196 -23.43 21.08 -21.00
C ARG A 196 -22.91 22.52 -21.01
N GLY A 197 -22.17 22.92 -19.99
CA GLY A 197 -21.48 24.22 -19.92
C GLY A 197 -20.47 24.36 -21.04
N SER A 198 -19.59 23.35 -21.22
CA SER A 198 -18.62 23.33 -22.33
C SER A 198 -19.30 23.39 -23.71
N TYR A 199 -20.43 22.71 -23.91
CA TYR A 199 -21.14 22.77 -25.19
C TYR A 199 -21.68 24.19 -25.51
N ARG A 200 -22.14 24.92 -24.49
CA ARG A 200 -22.55 26.33 -24.66
C ARG A 200 -21.37 27.20 -25.08
N THR A 201 -20.23 27.06 -24.41
CA THR A 201 -18.99 27.77 -24.76
C THR A 201 -18.53 27.44 -26.16
N TYR A 202 -18.52 26.16 -26.55
CA TYR A 202 -18.19 25.72 -27.90
C TYR A 202 -19.06 26.38 -28.97
N ARG A 203 -20.38 26.48 -28.75
CA ARG A 203 -21.28 27.17 -29.68
C ARG A 203 -20.97 28.65 -29.83
N LEU A 204 -20.58 29.32 -28.74
CA LEU A 204 -20.19 30.73 -28.77
C LEU A 204 -18.88 30.93 -29.54
N LEU A 205 -17.86 30.10 -29.26
CA LEU A 205 -16.58 30.11 -29.99
C LEU A 205 -16.80 29.92 -31.49
N THR A 206 -17.57 28.89 -31.85
CA THR A 206 -17.88 28.59 -33.27
C THR A 206 -18.68 29.71 -33.94
N ALA A 207 -19.60 30.35 -33.21
CA ALA A 207 -20.39 31.45 -33.74
C ALA A 207 -19.54 32.72 -33.99
N ASN A 208 -18.59 33.03 -33.10
CA ASN A 208 -17.68 34.16 -33.27
C ASN A 208 -16.72 33.92 -34.44
N GLU A 209 -16.09 32.75 -34.49
CA GLU A 209 -15.22 32.35 -35.60
C GLU A 209 -15.97 32.42 -36.95
N ASN A 210 -17.20 31.92 -37.01
CA ASN A 210 -17.99 31.97 -38.24
C ASN A 210 -18.38 33.40 -38.65
N LYS A 211 -18.52 34.34 -37.71
CA LYS A 211 -18.75 35.76 -38.05
C LYS A 211 -17.52 36.36 -38.72
N GLU A 212 -16.32 36.09 -38.19
CA GLU A 212 -15.06 36.58 -38.75
C GLU A 212 -14.80 35.97 -40.13
N ARG A 213 -15.01 34.66 -40.28
CA ARG A 213 -14.88 33.97 -41.58
C ARG A 213 -15.87 34.50 -42.61
N ALA A 214 -17.11 34.78 -42.22
CA ALA A 214 -18.11 35.37 -43.11
C ALA A 214 -17.71 36.79 -43.56
N ALA A 215 -17.15 37.60 -42.66
CA ALA A 215 -16.61 38.93 -42.99
C ALA A 215 -15.43 38.86 -43.98
N LEU A 216 -14.65 37.77 -43.94
CA LEU A 216 -13.54 37.49 -44.84
C LEU A 216 -13.93 36.67 -46.09
N HIS A 217 -15.22 36.48 -46.36
CA HIS A 217 -15.74 35.64 -47.45
C HIS A 217 -15.20 34.20 -47.48
N MET A 218 -14.83 33.66 -46.32
CA MET A 218 -14.37 32.28 -46.17
C MET A 218 -15.53 31.32 -45.83
N PRO A 219 -15.40 30.03 -46.18
CA PRO A 219 -16.35 29.01 -45.74
C PRO A 219 -16.47 28.94 -44.22
N ILE A 220 -17.71 28.94 -43.72
CA ILE A 220 -18.02 28.79 -42.30
C ILE A 220 -17.88 27.32 -41.85
N HIS A 221 -17.54 27.13 -40.58
CA HIS A 221 -17.47 25.80 -39.98
C HIS A 221 -18.85 25.29 -39.55
N PRO A 222 -19.22 24.04 -39.88
CA PRO A 222 -20.46 23.46 -39.41
C PRO A 222 -20.42 23.20 -37.89
N VAL A 223 -21.48 23.62 -37.19
CA VAL A 223 -21.61 23.43 -35.74
C VAL A 223 -21.90 21.97 -35.43
N MET A 224 -21.13 21.41 -34.50
CA MET A 224 -21.36 20.06 -34.00
C MET A 224 -22.67 19.97 -33.21
N SER A 225 -23.52 18.98 -33.51
CA SER A 225 -24.71 18.68 -32.70
C SER A 225 -24.34 18.33 -31.25
N GLU A 226 -25.21 18.63 -30.28
CA GLU A 226 -24.99 18.31 -28.86
C GLU A 226 -24.66 16.83 -28.64
N ARG A 227 -25.42 15.90 -29.23
CA ARG A 227 -25.14 14.44 -29.13
C ARG A 227 -23.76 14.06 -29.64
N THR A 228 -23.23 14.80 -30.61
CA THR A 228 -21.89 14.56 -31.16
C THR A 228 -20.80 15.16 -30.27
N PHE A 229 -21.08 16.29 -29.61
CA PHE A 229 -20.19 16.87 -28.60
C PHE A 229 -20.05 15.97 -27.37
N TYR A 230 -21.17 15.48 -26.82
CA TYR A 230 -21.14 14.54 -25.69
C TYR A 230 -20.38 13.25 -26.03
N ARG A 231 -20.55 12.73 -27.25
CA ARG A 231 -19.79 11.57 -27.74
C ARG A 231 -18.30 11.88 -27.90
N HIS A 232 -17.95 13.11 -28.28
CA HIS A 232 -16.55 13.55 -28.33
C HIS A 232 -15.96 13.57 -26.91
N THR A 233 -16.68 14.16 -25.96
CA THR A 233 -16.27 14.17 -24.54
C THR A 233 -16.14 12.76 -23.95
N SER A 234 -17.07 11.83 -24.25
CA SER A 234 -16.99 10.45 -23.75
C SER A 234 -15.83 9.64 -24.35
N ASN A 235 -15.32 10.08 -25.49
CA ASN A 235 -14.18 9.45 -26.17
C ASN A 235 -12.83 10.01 -25.71
N LEU A 236 -12.81 11.05 -24.88
CA LEU A 236 -11.58 11.50 -24.24
C LEU A 236 -11.00 10.36 -23.40
N ASN A 237 -9.68 10.33 -23.29
CA ASN A 237 -9.00 9.37 -22.43
C ASN A 237 -9.47 9.58 -20.98
N ALA A 238 -10.08 8.55 -20.41
CA ALA A 238 -10.62 8.59 -19.07
C ALA A 238 -9.56 8.92 -18.00
N TYR A 239 -8.31 8.48 -18.23
CA TYR A 239 -7.18 8.81 -17.36
C TYR A 239 -6.90 10.32 -17.35
N ASP A 240 -6.77 10.93 -18.52
CA ASP A 240 -6.45 12.36 -18.65
C ASP A 240 -7.56 13.25 -18.08
N VAL A 241 -8.82 12.85 -18.28
CA VAL A 241 -9.98 13.50 -17.65
C VAL A 241 -9.88 13.42 -16.12
N ALA A 242 -9.54 12.25 -15.57
CA ALA A 242 -9.36 12.09 -14.12
C ALA A 242 -8.16 12.89 -13.59
N VAL A 243 -7.04 12.95 -14.31
CA VAL A 243 -5.88 13.79 -13.94
C VAL A 243 -6.28 15.26 -13.87
N ALA A 244 -6.99 15.77 -14.88
CA ALA A 244 -7.41 17.16 -14.94
C ALA A 244 -8.42 17.53 -13.83
N ARG A 245 -9.34 16.62 -13.49
CA ARG A 245 -10.45 16.90 -12.56
C ARG A 245 -10.18 16.52 -11.11
N ARG A 246 -9.43 15.44 -10.88
CA ARG A 246 -9.18 14.86 -9.55
C ARG A 246 -7.69 14.88 -9.15
N GLY A 247 -6.81 15.21 -10.11
CA GLY A 247 -5.36 15.23 -9.90
C GLY A 247 -4.69 13.89 -10.21
N TYR A 248 -3.40 13.96 -10.51
CA TYR A 248 -2.58 12.81 -10.94
C TYR A 248 -2.65 11.61 -9.99
N ASN A 249 -2.56 11.83 -8.68
CA ASN A 249 -2.53 10.71 -7.72
C ASN A 249 -3.87 9.95 -7.66
N ALA A 250 -5.00 10.68 -7.73
CA ALA A 250 -6.32 10.06 -7.73
C ALA A 250 -6.56 9.26 -9.03
N ALA A 251 -6.19 9.84 -10.17
CA ALA A 251 -6.25 9.16 -11.46
C ALA A 251 -5.33 7.93 -11.50
N ARG A 252 -4.10 8.05 -11.00
CA ARG A 252 -3.18 6.91 -10.87
C ARG A 252 -3.79 5.80 -10.02
N ALA A 253 -4.38 6.10 -8.87
CA ALA A 253 -5.01 5.09 -8.02
C ALA A 253 -6.24 4.42 -8.67
N GLU A 254 -7.11 5.20 -9.32
CA GLU A 254 -8.34 4.71 -9.96
C GLU A 254 -8.08 3.85 -11.20
N PHE A 255 -7.12 4.24 -12.02
CA PHE A 255 -6.80 3.56 -13.29
C PHE A 255 -5.57 2.64 -13.18
N HIS A 256 -5.00 2.47 -11.99
CA HIS A 256 -3.94 1.49 -11.77
C HIS A 256 -4.52 0.08 -11.88
N MET A 257 -4.12 -0.63 -12.93
CA MET A 257 -4.39 -2.05 -13.04
C MET A 257 -3.44 -2.80 -12.10
N VAL A 258 -3.99 -3.40 -11.06
CA VAL A 258 -3.25 -4.27 -10.14
C VAL A 258 -2.71 -5.46 -10.95
N ARG A 259 -1.40 -5.44 -11.25
CA ARG A 259 -0.67 -6.64 -11.69
C ARG A 259 -0.59 -7.58 -10.48
N GLY A 260 -0.57 -8.90 -10.70
CA GLY A 260 -0.76 -9.94 -9.66
C GLY A 260 0.09 -9.78 -8.37
N LYS A 261 -0.19 -10.65 -7.39
CA LYS A 261 0.41 -10.68 -6.02
C LYS A 261 1.85 -10.14 -6.02
N MET A 262 2.18 -9.19 -5.14
CA MET A 262 3.59 -8.96 -4.80
C MET A 262 4.20 -10.30 -4.39
N GLU A 263 5.20 -10.72 -5.15
CA GLU A 263 5.74 -12.07 -5.06
C GLU A 263 6.46 -12.24 -3.72
N ALA A 264 5.90 -13.12 -2.88
CA ALA A 264 6.65 -13.80 -1.84
C ALA A 264 6.87 -15.21 -2.38
N ASP A 265 8.12 -15.65 -2.49
CA ASP A 265 8.41 -16.99 -2.99
C ASP A 265 8.08 -18.01 -1.92
N ARG A 266 8.49 -17.73 -0.68
CA ARG A 266 8.43 -18.63 0.47
C ARG A 266 7.71 -18.00 1.65
N LEU A 267 7.29 -18.86 2.58
CA LEU A 267 6.77 -18.46 3.88
C LEU A 267 7.81 -17.57 4.60
N MET A 268 7.35 -16.49 5.23
CA MET A 268 8.19 -15.56 6.00
C MET A 268 9.24 -14.80 5.17
N ASP A 269 9.19 -14.79 3.83
CA ASP A 269 10.03 -13.89 3.04
C ASP A 269 9.66 -12.42 3.31
N TYR A 270 8.36 -12.14 3.41
CA TYR A 270 7.83 -10.81 3.64
C TYR A 270 6.74 -10.82 4.70
N ALA A 271 6.86 -9.93 5.68
CA ALA A 271 5.80 -9.56 6.60
C ALA A 271 5.50 -8.06 6.49
N GLU A 272 4.24 -7.68 6.45
CA GLU A 272 3.81 -6.29 6.43
C GLU A 272 3.52 -5.83 7.86
N ILE A 273 4.07 -4.67 8.25
CA ILE A 273 3.77 -4.00 9.53
C ILE A 273 3.07 -2.68 9.25
N ASP A 274 2.00 -2.41 9.99
CA ASP A 274 1.27 -1.15 9.87
C ASP A 274 0.50 -0.78 11.14
N HIS A 275 0.19 0.51 11.28
CA HIS A 275 -0.59 1.07 12.38
C HIS A 275 -2.00 1.43 11.92
N SER A 276 -3.01 1.16 12.74
CA SER A 276 -4.38 1.64 12.51
C SER A 276 -5.03 2.09 13.81
N GLU A 277 -5.89 3.12 13.74
CA GLU A 277 -6.73 3.52 14.86
C GLU A 277 -8.01 2.70 14.86
N ILE A 278 -8.28 1.99 15.95
CA ILE A 278 -9.43 1.10 16.04
C ILE A 278 -10.72 1.92 15.99
N ASN A 279 -11.66 1.52 15.14
CA ASN A 279 -12.96 2.15 14.96
C ASN A 279 -13.96 1.79 16.09
N LEU A 280 -13.51 1.73 17.34
CA LEU A 280 -14.28 1.33 18.51
C LEU A 280 -13.82 2.07 19.77
N PHE A 281 -14.76 2.63 20.53
CA PHE A 281 -14.51 3.10 21.88
C PHE A 281 -14.52 1.94 22.87
N VAL A 282 -13.48 1.87 23.69
CA VAL A 282 -13.36 0.87 24.76
C VAL A 282 -13.43 1.55 26.12
N ILE A 283 -13.90 0.81 27.13
CA ILE A 283 -14.00 1.27 28.51
C ILE A 283 -12.91 0.64 29.37
N ASP A 284 -12.57 1.32 30.47
CA ASP A 284 -11.64 0.81 31.47
C ASP A 284 -12.22 -0.42 32.19
N ASP A 285 -11.36 -1.39 32.49
CA ASP A 285 -11.76 -2.65 33.12
C ASP A 285 -12.32 -2.51 34.53
N ARG A 286 -11.94 -1.48 35.29
CA ARG A 286 -12.37 -1.27 36.68
C ARG A 286 -13.15 0.02 36.87
N ALA A 287 -12.67 1.13 36.31
CA ALA A 287 -13.35 2.42 36.38
C ALA A 287 -14.65 2.45 35.58
N MET A 288 -14.80 1.53 34.59
CA MET A 288 -15.96 1.47 33.69
C MET A 288 -16.21 2.80 32.94
N LEU A 289 -15.14 3.58 32.71
CA LEU A 289 -15.19 4.85 31.98
C LEU A 289 -14.65 4.66 30.56
N PRO A 290 -15.22 5.33 29.54
CA PRO A 290 -14.68 5.29 28.18
C PRO A 290 -13.26 5.86 28.10
N LEU A 291 -12.30 5.04 27.69
CA LEU A 291 -10.88 5.38 27.56
C LEU A 291 -10.57 6.14 26.27
N GLY A 292 -11.43 5.99 25.26
CA GLY A 292 -11.19 6.48 23.91
C GLY A 292 -10.98 5.33 22.93
N ARG A 293 -10.32 5.64 21.81
CA ARG A 293 -10.03 4.69 20.73
C ARG A 293 -8.57 4.26 20.83
N PRO A 294 -8.28 2.97 21.06
CA PRO A 294 -6.92 2.48 21.05
C PRO A 294 -6.38 2.39 19.61
N LYS A 295 -5.06 2.31 19.49
CA LYS A 295 -4.37 2.01 18.23
C LYS A 295 -3.83 0.60 18.24
N ILE A 296 -3.89 -0.04 17.08
CA ILE A 296 -3.32 -1.36 16.83
C ILE A 296 -2.12 -1.24 15.91
N THR A 297 -1.05 -1.96 16.24
CA THR A 297 0.06 -2.26 15.35
C THR A 297 -0.03 -3.73 15.02
N ALA A 298 -0.24 -4.08 13.75
CA ALA A 298 -0.38 -5.47 13.35
C ALA A 298 0.78 -5.87 12.44
N ILE A 299 1.08 -7.17 12.45
CA ILE A 299 2.06 -7.81 11.57
C ILE A 299 1.36 -8.95 10.87
N LYS A 300 1.50 -9.01 9.54
CA LYS A 300 0.85 -10.02 8.71
C LYS A 300 1.82 -10.64 7.72
N GLU A 301 1.84 -11.96 7.61
CA GLU A 301 2.70 -12.66 6.65
C GLU A 301 2.07 -12.59 5.24
N ARG A 302 2.89 -12.30 4.22
CA ARG A 302 2.38 -11.98 2.87
C ARG A 302 1.94 -13.22 2.09
N LYS A 303 2.65 -14.35 2.18
CA LYS A 303 2.41 -15.55 1.35
C LYS A 303 1.09 -16.25 1.72
N SER A 304 0.97 -16.64 2.97
CA SER A 304 -0.17 -17.30 3.62
C SER A 304 -1.30 -16.33 3.98
N SER A 305 -1.00 -15.03 4.15
CA SER A 305 -1.94 -14.02 4.67
C SER A 305 -2.36 -14.23 6.13
N ILE A 306 -1.65 -15.07 6.89
CA ILE A 306 -1.93 -15.30 8.32
C ILE A 306 -1.55 -14.07 9.13
N GLY A 307 -2.31 -13.78 10.19
CA GLY A 307 -1.92 -12.76 11.17
C GLY A 307 -0.74 -13.29 11.99
N LEU A 308 0.39 -12.57 12.00
CA LEU A 308 1.59 -13.00 12.74
C LEU A 308 1.56 -12.54 14.19
N GLY A 309 1.05 -11.35 14.45
CA GLY A 309 1.01 -10.77 15.79
C GLY A 309 0.54 -9.33 15.75
N PHE A 310 0.24 -8.79 16.93
CA PHE A 310 -0.21 -7.41 17.06
C PHE A 310 0.07 -6.83 18.45
N TYR A 311 -0.01 -5.51 18.56
CA TYR A 311 0.06 -4.78 19.81
C TYR A 311 -0.96 -3.64 19.84
N VAL A 312 -1.77 -3.60 20.91
CA VAL A 312 -2.80 -2.57 21.12
C VAL A 312 -2.40 -1.70 22.30
N SER A 313 -2.45 -0.38 22.10
CA SER A 313 -2.21 0.59 23.17
C SER A 313 -2.89 1.94 22.88
N PHE A 314 -2.77 2.88 23.81
CA PHE A 314 -3.20 4.27 23.65
C PHE A 314 -2.05 5.22 23.25
N ALA A 315 -0.92 4.65 22.82
CA ALA A 315 0.17 5.42 22.25
C ALA A 315 -0.15 5.86 20.81
N PRO A 316 0.27 7.07 20.38
CA PRO A 316 -0.06 7.59 19.05
C PRO A 316 0.58 6.77 17.92
N SER A 317 1.86 6.44 18.01
CA SER A 317 2.60 5.45 17.21
C SER A 317 4.06 5.49 17.70
N GLY A 318 4.96 4.72 17.10
CA GLY A 318 6.38 4.74 17.48
C GLY A 318 6.99 3.39 17.81
N LEU A 319 8.27 3.42 18.17
CA LEU A 319 9.09 2.23 18.43
C LEU A 319 8.51 1.31 19.51
N GLU A 320 7.85 1.86 20.54
CA GLU A 320 7.22 1.04 21.60
C GLU A 320 6.12 0.13 21.03
N CYS A 321 5.33 0.64 20.08
CA CYS A 321 4.26 -0.10 19.44
C CYS A 321 4.79 -1.16 18.47
N ILE A 322 5.81 -0.79 17.68
CA ILE A 322 6.49 -1.71 16.75
C ILE A 322 7.19 -2.83 17.52
N SER A 323 7.90 -2.48 18.60
CA SER A 323 8.57 -3.42 19.51
C SER A 323 7.55 -4.39 20.14
N GLY A 324 6.42 -3.90 20.63
CA GLY A 324 5.36 -4.74 21.18
C GLY A 324 4.77 -5.71 20.15
N ALA A 325 4.52 -5.26 18.92
CA ALA A 325 3.95 -6.09 17.86
C ALA A 325 4.95 -7.15 17.37
N LEU A 326 6.23 -6.78 17.22
CA LEU A 326 7.31 -7.71 16.91
C LEU A 326 7.48 -8.74 18.02
N ALA A 327 7.44 -8.34 19.29
CA ALA A 327 7.54 -9.27 20.41
C ALA A 327 6.41 -10.31 20.37
N HIS A 328 5.17 -9.88 20.11
CA HIS A 328 4.03 -10.80 19.97
C HIS A 328 4.20 -11.73 18.76
N SER A 329 4.67 -11.22 17.61
CA SER A 329 4.90 -12.03 16.40
C SER A 329 6.07 -13.01 16.49
N LEU A 330 7.07 -12.74 17.33
CA LEU A 330 8.29 -13.54 17.42
C LEU A 330 8.18 -14.66 18.47
N LEU A 331 7.34 -14.45 19.48
CA LEU A 331 7.07 -15.41 20.56
C LEU A 331 5.91 -16.34 20.17
N ASP A 332 5.84 -17.50 20.82
CA ASP A 332 4.68 -18.37 20.65
C ASP A 332 3.43 -17.75 21.30
N HIS A 333 2.26 -18.08 20.74
CA HIS A 333 0.97 -17.55 21.19
C HIS A 333 0.41 -18.31 22.41
N LYS A 334 1.20 -19.14 23.11
CA LYS A 334 0.71 -20.04 24.17
C LYS A 334 0.02 -19.31 25.31
N LYS A 335 0.55 -18.17 25.74
CA LYS A 335 -0.04 -17.35 26.81
C LYS A 335 -1.52 -17.01 26.54
N ALA A 336 -1.88 -16.76 25.28
CA ALA A 336 -3.26 -16.45 24.92
C ALA A 336 -4.19 -17.66 25.20
N TYR A 337 -3.75 -18.87 24.87
CA TYR A 337 -4.51 -20.11 25.13
C TYR A 337 -4.54 -20.49 26.60
N GLU A 338 -3.52 -20.14 27.37
CA GLU A 338 -3.50 -20.34 28.83
C GLU A 338 -4.53 -19.45 29.54
N ILE A 339 -4.72 -18.22 29.05
CA ILE A 339 -5.64 -17.24 29.64
C ILE A 339 -7.07 -17.40 29.09
N TRP A 340 -7.20 -17.80 27.81
CA TRP A 340 -8.48 -17.91 27.11
C TRP A 340 -8.63 -19.30 26.47
N PRO A 341 -9.17 -20.28 27.21
CA PRO A 341 -9.48 -21.61 26.68
C PRO A 341 -10.53 -21.62 25.55
N GLU A 342 -11.25 -20.52 25.34
CA GLU A 342 -12.29 -20.36 24.32
C GLU A 342 -11.75 -20.15 22.89
N LEU A 343 -10.43 -20.13 22.70
CA LEU A 343 -9.79 -20.11 21.38
C LEU A 343 -9.83 -21.51 20.77
N GLU A 344 -10.51 -21.68 19.63
CA GLU A 344 -10.86 -23.01 19.10
C GLU A 344 -9.81 -23.53 18.09
N ASN A 345 -9.18 -22.63 17.34
CA ASN A 345 -8.20 -22.98 16.31
C ASN A 345 -6.75 -22.76 16.77
N PRO A 346 -5.76 -23.46 16.18
CA PRO A 346 -4.37 -23.21 16.47
C PRO A 346 -3.87 -21.91 15.82
N TRP A 347 -2.93 -21.25 16.48
CA TRP A 347 -2.21 -20.09 15.96
C TRP A 347 -0.71 -20.41 15.86
N PRO A 348 -0.31 -21.24 14.87
CA PRO A 348 1.05 -21.77 14.79
C PRO A 348 2.06 -20.73 14.33
N SER A 349 1.60 -19.64 13.72
CA SER A 349 2.49 -18.68 13.09
C SER A 349 3.23 -17.83 14.10
N HIS A 350 4.54 -18.00 14.17
CA HIS A 350 5.45 -17.16 14.93
C HIS A 350 6.84 -17.20 14.29
N GLY A 351 7.70 -16.26 14.66
CA GLY A 351 9.08 -16.22 14.21
C GLY A 351 9.39 -14.98 13.37
N ARG A 352 10.58 -14.98 12.75
CA ARG A 352 11.16 -13.79 12.13
C ARG A 352 11.05 -13.82 10.62
N ALA A 353 10.40 -12.81 10.04
CA ALA A 353 10.42 -12.61 8.60
C ALA A 353 11.81 -12.21 8.10
N ARG A 354 12.13 -12.56 6.85
CA ARG A 354 13.35 -12.09 6.18
C ARG A 354 13.28 -10.58 5.99
N THR A 355 12.17 -10.09 5.46
CA THR A 355 11.95 -8.67 5.17
C THR A 355 10.66 -8.19 5.81
N TYR A 356 10.72 -7.07 6.52
CA TYR A 356 9.55 -6.38 7.04
C TYR A 356 9.24 -5.16 6.18
N VAL A 357 8.07 -5.18 5.55
CA VAL A 357 7.59 -4.12 4.67
C VAL A 357 6.76 -3.13 5.47
N MET A 358 7.23 -1.89 5.51
CA MET A 358 6.62 -0.79 6.26
C MET A 358 6.39 0.45 5.37
N ASP A 359 5.61 1.40 5.85
CA ASP A 359 5.33 2.62 5.07
C ASP A 359 6.42 3.64 5.42
N ARG A 360 6.32 4.87 4.90
CA ARG A 360 7.27 5.93 5.23
C ARG A 360 6.77 6.83 6.37
N GLY A 361 5.97 6.29 7.29
CA GLY A 361 5.68 6.94 8.57
C GLY A 361 6.98 7.30 9.29
N ALA A 362 6.97 8.40 10.05
CA ALA A 362 8.20 8.93 10.66
C ALA A 362 8.84 7.95 11.65
N ASP A 363 8.01 7.16 12.34
CA ASP A 363 8.42 6.07 13.23
C ASP A 363 9.07 4.91 12.48
N PHE A 364 8.46 4.45 11.39
CA PHE A 364 9.00 3.37 10.54
C PHE A 364 10.26 3.78 9.77
N ALA A 365 10.35 5.05 9.35
CA ALA A 365 11.51 5.60 8.66
C ALA A 365 12.69 5.93 9.59
N SER A 366 12.53 5.75 10.92
CA SER A 366 13.59 6.05 11.88
C SER A 366 14.75 5.05 11.81
N ASP A 367 15.98 5.56 11.97
CA ASP A 367 17.19 4.72 12.05
C ASP A 367 17.11 3.69 13.18
N ARG A 368 16.40 4.02 14.26
CA ARG A 368 16.16 3.13 15.40
C ARG A 368 15.29 1.94 15.02
N CYS A 369 14.25 2.14 14.21
CA CYS A 369 13.41 1.05 13.71
C CYS A 369 14.25 0.12 12.80
N ALA A 370 15.01 0.70 11.87
CA ALA A 370 15.90 -0.06 11.00
C ALA A 370 16.94 -0.86 11.80
N THR A 371 17.57 -0.23 12.81
CA THR A 371 18.54 -0.89 13.70
C THR A 371 17.90 -2.06 14.46
N MET A 372 16.70 -1.87 15.03
CA MET A 372 15.97 -2.93 15.74
C MET A 372 15.68 -4.14 14.84
N LEU A 373 15.29 -3.93 13.59
CA LEU A 373 15.06 -5.01 12.63
C LEU A 373 16.37 -5.68 12.20
N ASN A 374 17.43 -4.90 12.00
CA ASN A 374 18.77 -5.42 11.70
C ASN A 374 19.33 -6.26 12.85
N ASP A 375 19.09 -5.88 14.12
CA ASP A 375 19.48 -6.67 15.29
C ASP A 375 18.78 -8.03 15.35
N LEU A 376 17.55 -8.09 14.83
CA LEU A 376 16.84 -9.34 14.64
C LEU A 376 17.42 -10.15 13.47
N ASN A 377 18.27 -9.58 12.62
CA ASN A 377 18.71 -10.10 11.31
C ASN A 377 17.56 -10.17 10.29
N ALA A 378 16.75 -9.12 10.23
CA ALA A 378 15.72 -8.91 9.22
C ALA A 378 15.97 -7.60 8.46
N TYR A 379 15.52 -7.54 7.21
CA TYR A 379 15.68 -6.37 6.34
C TYR A 379 14.46 -5.44 6.48
N PRO A 380 14.66 -4.15 6.77
CA PRO A 380 13.60 -3.16 6.61
C PRO A 380 13.41 -2.81 5.13
N GLU A 381 12.16 -2.84 4.65
CA GLU A 381 11.80 -2.36 3.32
C GLU A 381 10.69 -1.32 3.42
N TRP A 382 10.90 -0.15 2.81
CA TRP A 382 9.92 0.94 2.83
C TRP A 382 9.19 1.05 1.50
N CYS A 383 7.86 1.08 1.55
CA CYS A 383 7.04 1.33 0.39
C CYS A 383 7.39 2.69 -0.25
N GLU A 384 7.28 2.78 -1.57
CA GLU A 384 7.45 4.05 -2.27
C GLU A 384 6.35 5.04 -1.84
N ARG A 385 6.68 6.33 -1.84
CA ARG A 385 5.69 7.35 -1.46
C ARG A 385 4.48 7.28 -2.40
N ARG A 386 3.28 7.28 -1.81
CA ARG A 386 1.99 7.26 -2.54
C ARG A 386 1.80 6.03 -3.41
N THR A 387 2.19 4.86 -2.89
CA THR A 387 1.94 3.56 -3.50
C THR A 387 1.14 2.62 -2.55
N PRO A 388 -0.15 2.90 -2.28
CA PRO A 388 -0.98 2.09 -1.37
C PRO A 388 -0.96 0.59 -1.71
N TRP A 389 -0.86 0.28 -3.01
CA TRP A 389 -0.78 -1.10 -3.53
C TRP A 389 0.52 -1.85 -3.14
N HIS A 390 1.45 -1.27 -2.37
CA HIS A 390 2.64 -1.95 -1.84
C HIS A 390 2.39 -2.65 -0.47
N LYS A 391 1.22 -2.46 0.15
CA LYS A 391 0.76 -3.24 1.32
C LYS A 391 -0.73 -3.61 1.34
N PRO A 392 -1.27 -4.15 0.24
CA PRO A 392 -2.69 -4.48 0.16
C PRO A 392 -3.08 -5.61 1.11
N SER A 393 -2.13 -6.38 1.66
CA SER A 393 -2.43 -7.48 2.55
C SER A 393 -2.81 -6.99 3.94
N ILE A 394 -2.01 -6.12 4.55
CA ILE A 394 -2.31 -5.58 5.88
C ILE A 394 -3.45 -4.55 5.86
N GLU A 395 -3.57 -3.74 4.81
CA GLU A 395 -4.71 -2.83 4.63
C GLU A 395 -6.03 -3.63 4.58
N ARG A 396 -6.05 -4.74 3.85
CA ARG A 396 -7.21 -5.64 3.81
C ARG A 396 -7.46 -6.32 5.15
N PHE A 397 -6.42 -6.64 5.91
CA PHE A 397 -6.58 -7.22 7.25
C PHE A 397 -7.33 -6.26 8.18
N PHE A 398 -6.93 -4.98 8.23
CA PHE A 398 -7.66 -3.98 9.00
C PHE A 398 -9.09 -3.77 8.48
N ALA A 399 -9.28 -3.69 7.17
CA ALA A 399 -10.61 -3.57 6.59
C ALA A 399 -11.51 -4.76 6.95
N THR A 400 -10.97 -5.98 6.95
CA THR A 400 -11.71 -7.20 7.31
C THR A 400 -12.06 -7.17 8.79
N MET A 401 -11.11 -6.84 9.67
CA MET A 401 -11.34 -6.66 11.11
C MET A 401 -12.45 -5.64 11.37
N GLU A 402 -12.44 -4.50 10.69
CA GLU A 402 -13.47 -3.49 10.86
C GLU A 402 -14.86 -3.93 10.38
N GLN A 403 -14.91 -4.75 9.33
CA GLN A 403 -16.15 -5.21 8.72
C GLN A 403 -16.77 -6.40 9.45
N SER A 404 -15.96 -7.26 10.08
CA SER A 404 -16.44 -8.48 10.76
C SER A 404 -16.52 -8.27 12.27
N LEU A 405 -15.39 -7.99 12.92
CA LEU A 405 -15.32 -7.88 14.37
C LEU A 405 -16.17 -6.71 14.90
N PHE A 406 -16.06 -5.54 14.28
CA PHE A 406 -16.70 -4.33 14.82
C PHE A 406 -18.12 -4.12 14.31
N GLU A 407 -18.66 -4.99 13.44
CA GLU A 407 -19.84 -4.65 12.65
C GLU A 407 -21.02 -4.18 13.50
N ALA A 408 -21.33 -4.96 14.53
CA ALA A 408 -22.44 -4.77 15.45
C ALA A 408 -22.01 -4.36 16.87
N MET A 409 -20.75 -3.95 17.07
CA MET A 409 -20.26 -3.62 18.41
C MET A 409 -20.75 -2.25 18.90
N PRO A 410 -21.28 -2.15 20.13
CA PRO A 410 -21.62 -0.88 20.74
C PRO A 410 -20.36 -0.04 20.97
N GLY A 411 -20.44 1.26 20.70
CA GLY A 411 -19.31 2.19 20.75
C GLY A 411 -18.48 2.31 19.46
N ARG A 412 -18.89 1.67 18.35
CA ARG A 412 -18.20 1.77 17.05
C ARG A 412 -18.21 3.19 16.49
N THR A 413 -17.10 3.64 15.92
CA THR A 413 -17.06 4.85 15.08
C THR A 413 -17.31 4.48 13.62
N PHE A 414 -18.36 5.05 13.01
CA PHE A 414 -18.66 4.83 11.60
C PHE A 414 -17.63 5.53 10.71
N GLY A 415 -17.26 4.92 9.59
CA GLY A 415 -16.31 5.49 8.61
C GLY A 415 -16.81 6.74 7.87
N SER A 416 -18.05 7.19 8.10
CA SER A 416 -18.54 8.48 7.60
C SER A 416 -19.52 9.13 8.59
N ILE A 417 -19.51 10.47 8.63
CA ILE A 417 -20.42 11.27 9.46
C ILE A 417 -21.88 10.98 9.10
N GLN A 418 -22.17 10.74 7.82
CA GLN A 418 -23.52 10.42 7.32
C GLN A 418 -24.04 9.09 7.87
N ARG A 419 -23.18 8.06 7.99
CA ARG A 419 -23.58 6.77 8.60
C ARG A 419 -23.75 6.86 10.11
N ARG A 420 -23.05 7.80 10.75
CA ARG A 420 -23.13 8.02 12.20
C ARG A 420 -24.46 8.67 12.61
N GLY A 421 -24.97 9.63 11.84
CA GLY A 421 -26.15 10.40 12.25
C GLY A 421 -25.96 11.02 13.65
N ASP A 422 -26.97 10.87 14.51
CA ASP A 422 -26.97 11.35 15.91
C ASP A 422 -26.34 10.38 16.92
N TYR A 423 -25.82 9.24 16.45
CA TYR A 423 -25.19 8.25 17.32
C TYR A 423 -23.89 8.81 17.92
N ASP A 424 -23.76 8.72 19.24
CA ASP A 424 -22.57 9.12 19.99
C ASP A 424 -21.77 7.87 20.42
N PRO A 425 -20.70 7.51 19.69
CA PRO A 425 -19.91 6.31 20.00
C PRO A 425 -19.31 6.34 21.41
N TYR A 426 -19.04 7.52 21.95
CA TYR A 426 -18.47 7.68 23.28
C TYR A 426 -19.46 7.27 24.37
N LYS A 427 -20.74 7.65 24.23
CA LYS A 427 -21.81 7.31 25.18
C LYS A 427 -22.23 5.84 25.09
N HIS A 428 -22.08 5.24 23.91
CA HIS A 428 -22.43 3.85 23.66
C HIS A 428 -21.26 2.87 23.86
N ALA A 429 -20.09 3.34 24.32
CA ALA A 429 -18.96 2.49 24.63
C ALA A 429 -19.31 1.52 25.77
N ALA A 430 -19.27 0.21 25.50
CA ALA A 430 -19.67 -0.82 26.46
C ALA A 430 -18.66 -1.96 26.63
N ILE A 431 -17.62 -2.02 25.78
CA ILE A 431 -16.67 -3.13 25.75
C ILE A 431 -15.42 -2.74 26.56
N ARG A 432 -15.12 -3.52 27.60
CA ARG A 432 -13.89 -3.34 28.41
C ARG A 432 -12.64 -3.60 27.57
N PHE A 433 -11.53 -2.92 27.89
CA PHE A 433 -10.28 -3.09 27.14
C PHE A 433 -9.78 -4.55 27.14
N SER A 434 -9.75 -5.23 28.30
CA SER A 434 -9.35 -6.65 28.36
C SER A 434 -10.23 -7.54 27.48
N THR A 435 -11.55 -7.30 27.52
CA THR A 435 -12.54 -8.03 26.71
C THR A 435 -12.34 -7.76 25.23
N PHE A 436 -12.05 -6.51 24.85
CA PHE A 436 -11.69 -6.17 23.47
C PHE A 436 -10.43 -6.93 23.02
N VAL A 437 -9.38 -6.99 23.84
CA VAL A 437 -8.16 -7.73 23.52
C VAL A 437 -8.46 -9.23 23.35
N PHE A 438 -9.26 -9.83 24.22
CA PHE A 438 -9.73 -11.21 24.06
C PHE A 438 -10.48 -11.41 22.73
N LEU A 439 -11.47 -10.56 22.43
CA LEU A 439 -12.26 -10.64 21.21
C LEU A 439 -11.40 -10.48 19.96
N LEU A 440 -10.37 -9.63 20.01
CA LEU A 440 -9.40 -9.48 18.93
C LEU A 440 -8.56 -10.75 18.73
N HIS A 441 -8.09 -11.39 19.79
CA HIS A 441 -7.39 -12.69 19.67
C HIS A 441 -8.33 -13.76 19.10
N LYS A 442 -9.55 -13.88 19.64
CA LYS A 442 -10.55 -14.83 19.14
C LYS A 442 -10.85 -14.59 17.66
N TRP A 443 -11.02 -13.34 17.26
CA TRP A 443 -11.24 -12.98 15.86
C TRP A 443 -10.05 -13.36 14.97
N VAL A 444 -8.81 -13.06 15.37
CA VAL A 444 -7.63 -13.43 14.56
C VAL A 444 -7.57 -14.94 14.39
N VAL A 445 -7.77 -15.71 15.47
CA VAL A 445 -7.61 -17.16 15.51
C VAL A 445 -8.75 -17.87 14.81
N ASP A 446 -9.99 -17.60 15.22
CA ASP A 446 -11.17 -18.39 14.86
C ASP A 446 -11.92 -17.85 13.64
N GLU A 447 -11.68 -16.59 13.26
CA GLU A 447 -12.35 -15.99 12.11
C GLU A 447 -11.36 -15.66 11.00
N HIS A 448 -10.41 -14.75 11.20
CA HIS A 448 -9.49 -14.33 10.15
C HIS A 448 -8.58 -15.46 9.66
N ASN A 449 -7.90 -16.17 10.57
CA ASN A 449 -6.96 -17.22 10.20
C ASN A 449 -7.67 -18.48 9.70
N ALA A 450 -8.88 -18.78 10.20
CA ALA A 450 -9.63 -19.99 9.86
C ALA A 450 -10.55 -19.83 8.64
N THR A 451 -10.90 -18.60 8.22
CA THR A 451 -11.83 -18.39 7.11
C THR A 451 -11.15 -18.52 5.75
N PRO A 452 -11.66 -19.38 4.84
CA PRO A 452 -11.14 -19.52 3.48
C PRO A 452 -11.19 -18.23 2.66
N ASN A 453 -10.09 -17.93 1.96
CA ASN A 453 -10.04 -16.81 1.04
C ASN A 453 -10.72 -17.19 -0.28
N SER A 454 -11.74 -16.44 -0.69
CA SER A 454 -12.53 -16.70 -1.92
C SER A 454 -11.70 -16.82 -3.20
N ARG A 455 -10.50 -16.22 -3.25
CA ARG A 455 -9.61 -16.26 -4.43
C ARG A 455 -8.70 -17.49 -4.45
N THR A 456 -8.28 -18.00 -3.30
CA THR A 456 -7.32 -19.14 -3.21
C THR A 456 -7.98 -20.44 -2.79
N GLY A 457 -9.20 -20.40 -2.23
CA GLY A 457 -9.90 -21.57 -1.69
C GLY A 457 -9.39 -22.02 -0.31
N LEU A 458 -8.14 -21.69 0.04
CA LEU A 458 -7.53 -21.98 1.34
C LEU A 458 -7.72 -20.84 2.34
N SER A 459 -7.90 -21.19 3.62
CA SER A 459 -7.76 -20.27 4.74
C SER A 459 -6.29 -19.91 4.99
N PRO A 460 -6.00 -18.77 5.66
CA PRO A 460 -4.64 -18.44 6.03
C PRO A 460 -3.94 -19.51 6.88
N LEU A 461 -4.68 -20.19 7.77
CA LEU A 461 -4.16 -21.28 8.60
C LEU A 461 -3.78 -22.51 7.78
N GLU A 462 -4.65 -22.93 6.84
CA GLU A 462 -4.34 -24.03 5.92
C GLU A 462 -3.14 -23.70 5.04
N ALA A 463 -3.12 -22.50 4.46
CA ALA A 463 -2.02 -22.05 3.62
C ALA A 463 -0.69 -22.01 4.39
N TRP A 464 -0.69 -21.52 5.64
CA TRP A 464 0.48 -21.57 6.50
C TRP A 464 0.94 -23.01 6.74
N THR A 465 0.01 -23.89 7.12
CA THR A 465 0.29 -25.29 7.46
C THR A 465 0.86 -26.07 6.27
N GLU A 466 0.38 -25.81 5.06
CA GLU A 466 0.95 -26.39 3.84
C GLU A 466 2.38 -25.89 3.58
N LEU A 467 2.60 -24.58 3.66
CA LEU A 467 3.89 -23.96 3.34
C LEU A 467 4.98 -24.25 4.40
N GLU A 468 4.59 -24.40 5.66
CA GLU A 468 5.50 -24.73 6.76
C GLU A 468 6.13 -26.11 6.59
N ARG A 469 5.44 -27.04 5.93
CA ARG A 469 5.98 -28.39 5.64
C ARG A 469 7.14 -28.35 4.66
N ASP A 470 7.14 -27.39 3.72
CA ASP A 470 8.20 -27.26 2.72
C ASP A 470 9.44 -26.60 3.32
N ILE A 471 9.26 -25.51 4.07
CA ILE A 471 10.35 -24.75 4.71
C ILE A 471 9.85 -24.17 6.02
N PRO A 472 10.37 -24.61 7.19
CA PRO A 472 9.94 -24.07 8.47
C PRO A 472 10.36 -22.60 8.64
N PRO A 473 9.59 -21.82 9.43
CA PRO A 473 9.92 -20.42 9.74
C PRO A 473 11.31 -20.28 10.39
N ARG A 474 11.91 -19.11 10.24
CA ARG A 474 13.15 -18.78 10.96
C ARG A 474 12.79 -18.31 12.36
N PHE A 475 13.21 -19.06 13.37
CA PHE A 475 12.95 -18.70 14.77
C PHE A 475 14.13 -17.90 15.37
N PRO A 476 13.86 -16.91 16.23
CA PRO A 476 14.86 -16.37 17.13
C PRO A 476 15.40 -17.48 18.04
N ILE A 477 16.70 -17.47 18.33
CA ILE A 477 17.37 -18.54 19.08
C ILE A 477 16.91 -18.56 20.55
N ASP A 478 16.63 -17.40 21.13
CA ASP A 478 16.30 -17.26 22.55
C ASP A 478 15.23 -16.17 22.80
N PRO A 479 14.10 -16.49 23.46
CA PRO A 479 13.12 -15.50 23.91
C PRO A 479 13.69 -14.36 24.77
N ALA A 480 14.76 -14.61 25.54
CA ALA A 480 15.42 -13.57 26.32
C ALA A 480 16.15 -12.56 25.43
N GLU A 481 16.77 -13.01 24.33
CA GLU A 481 17.40 -12.12 23.35
C GLU A 481 16.40 -11.22 22.64
N ILE A 482 15.16 -11.69 22.39
CA ILE A 482 14.11 -10.89 21.76
C ILE A 482 13.87 -9.61 22.57
N ARG A 483 13.74 -9.72 23.89
CA ARG A 483 13.54 -8.57 24.78
C ARG A 483 14.68 -7.56 24.72
N ILE A 484 15.91 -8.04 24.54
CA ILE A 484 17.11 -7.18 24.46
C ILE A 484 17.17 -6.47 23.10
N LYS A 485 16.98 -7.22 22.00
CA LYS A 485 17.03 -6.71 20.61
C LYS A 485 15.92 -5.72 20.30
N LEU A 486 14.73 -5.96 20.84
CA LEU A 486 13.57 -5.06 20.72
C LEU A 486 13.59 -3.89 21.72
N GLY A 487 14.59 -3.83 22.61
CA GLY A 487 14.76 -2.76 23.57
C GLY A 487 15.30 -1.48 22.94
N LEU A 488 14.98 -0.34 23.57
CA LEU A 488 15.46 0.99 23.20
C LEU A 488 17.00 1.04 23.29
N PRO A 489 17.71 1.26 22.15
CA PRO A 489 19.16 1.41 22.16
C PRO A 489 19.56 2.77 22.73
N PHE A 490 20.63 2.80 23.53
CA PHE A 490 21.31 4.02 23.96
C PHE A 490 22.78 3.75 24.30
N ASP A 491 23.61 4.78 24.18
CA ASP A 491 24.99 4.72 24.63
C ASP A 491 25.09 5.16 26.09
N GLY A 492 25.77 4.35 26.90
CA GLY A 492 26.05 4.65 28.31
C GLY A 492 27.55 4.76 28.55
N THR A 493 27.96 5.55 29.54
CA THR A 493 29.36 5.64 29.95
C THR A 493 29.57 4.92 31.27
N LEU A 494 30.51 3.98 31.32
CA LEU A 494 30.94 3.35 32.56
C LEU A 494 31.53 4.40 33.49
N SER A 495 31.02 4.47 34.71
CA SER A 495 31.48 5.40 35.72
C SER A 495 31.47 4.76 37.10
N ASN A 496 32.03 5.47 38.08
CA ASN A 496 31.95 5.11 39.49
C ASN A 496 30.50 5.07 40.02
N GLU A 497 29.56 5.76 39.37
CA GLU A 497 28.12 5.72 39.67
C GLU A 497 27.38 4.63 38.87
N GLY A 498 28.09 3.84 38.07
CA GLY A 498 27.52 2.86 37.14
C GLY A 498 27.17 3.46 35.78
N ILE A 499 26.07 3.01 35.17
CA ILE A 499 25.50 3.60 33.96
C ILE A 499 24.40 4.58 34.36
N ARG A 500 24.41 5.79 33.77
CA ARG A 500 23.36 6.79 33.98
C ARG A 500 22.54 6.98 32.72
N ARG A 501 21.21 6.94 32.87
CA ARG A 501 20.26 7.29 31.81
C ARG A 501 19.06 7.97 32.44
N ASP A 502 18.67 9.13 31.92
CA ASP A 502 17.45 9.82 32.35
C ASP A 502 17.33 10.09 33.86
N ARG A 503 18.47 10.35 34.54
CA ARG A 503 18.60 10.51 36.01
C ARG A 503 18.43 9.22 36.82
N LEU A 504 18.29 8.08 36.17
CA LEU A 504 18.42 6.77 36.78
C LEU A 504 19.89 6.34 36.76
N CYS A 505 20.30 5.66 37.82
CA CYS A 505 21.60 5.01 37.91
C CYS A 505 21.38 3.49 37.91
N PHE A 506 22.24 2.78 37.19
CA PHE A 506 22.21 1.33 37.05
C PHE A 506 23.54 0.77 37.49
N GLY A 507 23.50 -0.22 38.39
CA GLY A 507 24.71 -0.77 38.99
C GLY A 507 24.55 -2.24 39.33
N SER A 508 25.62 -3.01 39.07
CA SER A 508 25.73 -4.41 39.48
C SER A 508 27.17 -4.73 39.87
N ARG A 509 27.39 -5.85 40.57
CA ARG A 509 28.74 -6.32 40.91
C ARG A 509 29.57 -6.58 39.64
N GLU A 510 28.94 -7.15 38.62
CA GLU A 510 29.54 -7.43 37.32
C GLU A 510 29.90 -6.13 36.57
N LEU A 511 29.01 -5.14 36.57
CA LEU A 511 29.29 -3.82 35.97
C LEU A 511 30.46 -3.12 36.68
N ASN A 512 30.54 -3.23 38.02
CA ASN A 512 31.67 -2.68 38.78
C ASN A 512 32.99 -3.38 38.45
N ALA A 513 32.99 -4.70 38.27
CA ALA A 513 34.17 -5.43 37.81
C ALA A 513 34.61 -4.95 36.41
N MET A 514 33.65 -4.72 35.51
CA MET A 514 33.88 -4.15 34.19
C MET A 514 34.48 -2.74 34.28
N PHE A 515 33.93 -1.86 35.13
CA PHE A 515 34.48 -0.52 35.35
C PHE A 515 35.90 -0.54 35.92
N LYS A 516 36.19 -1.43 36.88
CA LYS A 516 37.56 -1.60 37.42
C LYS A 516 38.57 -2.04 36.36
N ARG A 517 38.13 -2.84 35.39
CA ARG A 517 39.00 -3.37 34.33
C ARG A 517 39.25 -2.36 33.21
N TYR A 518 38.22 -1.66 32.75
CA TYR A 518 38.32 -0.80 31.56
C TYR A 518 38.33 0.71 31.87
N GLY A 519 38.05 1.11 33.11
CA GLY A 519 37.86 2.50 33.49
C GLY A 519 36.63 3.13 32.84
N SER A 520 36.66 4.46 32.71
CA SER A 520 35.59 5.22 32.04
C SER A 520 35.59 4.94 30.55
N ARG A 521 34.50 4.36 30.04
CA ARG A 521 34.37 3.94 28.63
C ARG A 521 32.92 3.95 28.19
N SER A 522 32.68 4.33 26.93
CA SER A 522 31.36 4.20 26.29
C SER A 522 31.03 2.73 26.01
N VAL A 523 29.81 2.34 26.36
CA VAL A 523 29.26 0.99 26.18
C VAL A 523 27.84 1.07 25.63
N GLN A 524 27.49 0.14 24.74
CA GLN A 524 26.15 0.05 24.19
C GLN A 524 25.19 -0.56 25.21
N CYS A 525 24.03 0.05 25.36
CA CYS A 525 23.00 -0.40 26.29
C CYS A 525 21.64 -0.59 25.59
N ARG A 526 20.80 -1.45 26.16
CA ARG A 526 19.40 -1.66 25.79
C ARG A 526 18.51 -1.50 27.00
N MET A 527 17.37 -0.84 26.83
CA MET A 527 16.36 -0.68 27.88
C MET A 527 14.99 -1.12 27.36
N SER A 528 14.21 -1.84 28.16
CA SER A 528 12.84 -2.19 27.77
C SER A 528 11.96 -0.93 27.77
N PHE A 529 11.06 -0.82 26.80
CA PHE A 529 10.05 0.23 26.78
C PHE A 529 9.04 0.10 27.94
N ASN A 530 8.80 -1.15 28.35
CA ASN A 530 7.72 -1.51 29.26
C ASN A 530 8.16 -1.67 30.72
N ASP A 531 9.47 -1.68 30.98
CA ASP A 531 10.05 -1.77 32.32
C ASP A 531 11.48 -1.20 32.35
N ILE A 532 11.66 -0.10 33.08
CA ILE A 532 12.98 0.56 33.27
C ILE A 532 13.72 0.06 34.52
N GLY A 533 13.20 -0.97 35.20
CA GLY A 533 13.82 -1.57 36.38
C GLY A 533 15.21 -2.14 36.12
N SER A 534 15.56 -2.45 34.87
CA SER A 534 16.90 -2.92 34.47
C SER A 534 17.28 -2.40 33.08
N VAL A 535 18.59 -2.33 32.83
CA VAL A 535 19.16 -2.16 31.49
C VAL A 535 20.08 -3.33 31.17
N TYR A 536 20.27 -3.59 29.90
CA TYR A 536 21.22 -4.58 29.42
C TYR A 536 22.43 -3.85 28.86
N VAL A 537 23.63 -4.16 29.36
CA VAL A 537 24.88 -3.50 28.95
C VAL A 537 25.72 -4.50 28.16
N LEU A 538 26.23 -4.11 27.00
CA LEU A 538 27.09 -4.96 26.19
C LEU A 538 28.48 -5.05 26.82
N HIS A 539 28.92 -6.27 27.16
CA HIS A 539 30.27 -6.52 27.64
C HIS A 539 31.28 -6.37 26.48
N PRO A 540 32.33 -5.53 26.60
CA PRO A 540 33.26 -5.24 25.51
C PRO A 540 33.98 -6.47 24.93
N ASP A 541 34.46 -7.37 25.78
CA ASP A 541 35.24 -8.54 25.32
C ASP A 541 34.37 -9.75 24.98
N GLU A 542 33.39 -10.06 25.83
CA GLU A 542 32.56 -11.26 25.73
C GLU A 542 31.44 -11.16 24.69
N ARG A 543 31.18 -9.97 24.14
CA ARG A 543 30.12 -9.69 23.16
C ARG A 543 28.73 -10.20 23.59
N ARG A 544 28.48 -10.28 24.89
CA ARG A 544 27.19 -10.62 25.50
C ARG A 544 26.63 -9.46 26.28
N TYR A 545 25.32 -9.44 26.46
CA TYR A 545 24.65 -8.49 27.31
C TYR A 545 24.63 -8.97 28.77
N ILE A 546 24.94 -8.06 29.70
CA ILE A 546 24.77 -8.24 31.14
C ILE A 546 23.54 -7.47 31.61
N GLN A 547 22.68 -8.10 32.40
CA GLN A 547 21.54 -7.40 33.00
C GLN A 547 22.03 -6.60 34.21
N VAL A 548 21.71 -5.31 34.23
CA VAL A 548 22.11 -4.37 35.27
C VAL A 548 20.86 -3.72 35.85
N PRO A 549 20.51 -4.01 37.12
CA PRO A 549 19.35 -3.42 37.76
C PRO A 549 19.56 -1.92 38.01
N CYS A 550 18.47 -1.17 37.99
CA CYS A 550 18.43 0.18 38.54
C CYS A 550 18.76 0.14 40.04
N THR A 551 19.51 1.11 40.53
CA THR A 551 19.83 1.21 41.97
C THR A 551 18.61 1.57 42.81
N ASP A 552 17.59 2.20 42.22
CA ASP A 552 16.32 2.52 42.86
C ASP A 552 15.18 1.64 42.32
N GLN A 553 15.16 0.36 42.72
CA GLN A 553 14.13 -0.60 42.30
C GLN A 553 12.72 -0.20 42.75
N GLN A 554 12.58 0.41 43.93
CA GLN A 554 11.28 0.86 44.45
C GLN A 554 10.61 1.87 43.49
N TYR A 555 11.41 2.73 42.87
CA TYR A 555 10.95 3.65 41.84
C TYR A 555 10.79 2.96 40.48
N ALA A 556 11.86 2.33 39.98
CA ALA A 556 12.01 1.97 38.57
C ALA A 556 11.27 0.69 38.15
N SER A 557 11.14 -0.29 39.03
CA SER A 557 10.54 -1.59 38.69
C SER A 557 9.10 -1.44 38.23
N GLY A 558 8.77 -2.02 37.07
CA GLY A 558 7.45 -2.02 36.47
C GLY A 558 7.01 -0.69 35.87
N LEU A 559 7.90 0.31 35.84
CA LEU A 559 7.61 1.64 35.28
C LEU A 559 8.02 1.67 33.80
N THR A 560 7.15 2.16 32.93
CA THR A 560 7.49 2.34 31.51
C THR A 560 8.38 3.56 31.29
N VAL A 561 9.07 3.60 30.14
CA VAL A 561 9.84 4.79 29.72
C VAL A 561 8.93 6.03 29.64
N TYR A 562 7.70 5.86 29.16
CA TYR A 562 6.71 6.93 29.09
C TYR A 562 6.32 7.46 30.47
N GLN A 563 5.95 6.57 31.39
CA GLN A 563 5.58 6.95 32.77
C GLN A 563 6.73 7.67 33.47
N HIS A 564 7.97 7.22 33.27
CA HIS A 564 9.15 7.88 33.82
C HIS A 564 9.36 9.30 33.29
N LYS A 565 9.24 9.49 31.96
CA LYS A 565 9.32 10.84 31.35
C LYS A 565 8.23 11.76 31.91
N LEU A 566 7.01 11.25 32.05
CA LEU A 566 5.87 11.98 32.61
C LEU A 566 6.14 12.41 34.07
N ILE A 567 6.58 11.47 34.91
CA ILE A 567 6.96 11.75 36.30
C ILE A 567 8.06 12.81 36.38
N ARG A 568 9.07 12.74 35.51
CA ARG A 568 10.16 13.72 35.47
C ARG A 568 9.67 15.12 35.06
N GLN A 569 8.72 15.20 34.13
CA GLN A 569 8.12 16.47 33.73
C GLN A 569 7.32 17.08 34.88
N LEU A 570 6.44 16.30 35.51
CA LEU A 570 5.68 16.73 36.69
C LEU A 570 6.60 17.20 37.82
N ALA A 571 7.65 16.44 38.10
CA ALA A 571 8.64 16.81 39.12
C ALA A 571 9.39 18.09 38.74
N LYS A 572 9.73 18.31 37.47
CA LYS A 572 10.41 19.52 36.98
C LYS A 572 9.54 20.77 37.18
N GLU A 573 8.26 20.67 36.84
CA GLU A 573 7.30 21.77 36.94
C GLU A 573 7.03 22.17 38.41
N LYS A 574 7.00 21.20 39.33
CA LYS A 574 6.60 21.43 40.73
C LYS A 574 7.74 21.54 41.72
N ALA A 575 8.85 20.82 41.51
CA ALA A 575 9.98 20.77 42.44
C ALA A 575 11.25 21.46 41.93
N GLY A 576 11.23 22.02 40.70
CA GLY A 576 12.32 22.84 40.16
C GLY A 576 13.69 22.12 40.20
N SER A 577 14.64 22.70 40.93
CA SER A 577 16.01 22.17 41.08
C SER A 577 16.06 20.80 41.76
N ASP A 578 15.11 20.47 42.64
CA ASP A 578 15.06 19.21 43.38
C ASP A 578 14.42 18.05 42.62
N ALA A 579 13.88 18.31 41.42
CA ALA A 579 13.16 17.34 40.59
C ALA A 579 13.96 16.07 40.22
N GLY A 580 15.29 16.09 40.36
CA GLY A 580 16.16 14.96 40.06
C GLY A 580 16.41 14.01 41.21
N ARG A 581 16.00 14.35 42.44
CA ARG A 581 16.30 13.53 43.63
C ARG A 581 15.45 12.26 43.65
N PRO A 582 16.02 11.08 43.98
CA PRO A 582 15.29 9.81 43.99
C PRO A 582 14.03 9.83 44.87
N LYS A 583 14.11 10.43 46.07
CA LYS A 583 12.95 10.61 46.96
C LYS A 583 11.82 11.43 46.32
N VAL A 584 12.16 12.45 45.54
CA VAL A 584 11.19 13.28 44.82
C VAL A 584 10.54 12.47 43.71
N LEU A 585 11.32 11.73 42.91
CA LEU A 585 10.78 10.87 41.85
C LEU A 585 9.84 9.78 42.39
N ARG A 586 10.18 9.14 43.51
CA ARG A 586 9.29 8.18 44.21
C ARG A 586 7.98 8.84 44.62
N LYS A 587 8.03 10.03 45.21
CA LYS A 587 6.83 10.78 45.58
C LYS A 587 5.99 11.15 44.35
N PHE A 588 6.61 11.58 43.25
CA PHE A 588 5.89 11.91 42.03
C PHE A 588 5.35 10.67 41.28
N LYS A 589 5.88 9.45 41.53
CA LYS A 589 5.25 8.19 41.09
C LYS A 589 3.89 8.00 41.77
N GLU A 590 3.79 8.27 43.07
CA GLU A 590 2.51 8.25 43.81
C GLU A 590 1.59 9.38 43.38
N VAL A 591 2.14 10.59 43.15
CA VAL A 591 1.37 11.73 42.60
C VAL A 591 0.80 11.39 41.23
N LEU A 592 1.56 10.75 40.34
CA LEU A 592 1.04 10.35 39.03
C LEU A 592 -0.18 9.42 39.19
N GLN A 593 -0.13 8.45 40.10
CA GLN A 593 -1.28 7.58 40.39
C GLN A 593 -2.49 8.38 40.94
N TYR A 594 -2.23 9.38 41.78
CA TYR A 594 -3.26 10.29 42.29
C TYR A 594 -3.85 11.19 41.20
N GLU A 595 -3.03 11.79 40.34
CA GLU A 595 -3.47 12.63 39.22
C GLU A 595 -4.30 11.84 38.21
N ILE A 596 -3.91 10.58 37.94
CA ILE A 596 -4.72 9.67 37.11
C ILE A 596 -6.13 9.48 37.73
N ARG A 597 -6.22 9.41 39.06
CA ARG A 597 -7.48 9.30 39.81
C ARG A 597 -8.34 10.56 39.74
N GLU A 598 -7.77 11.74 39.99
CA GLU A 598 -8.54 12.99 40.01
C GLU A 598 -9.01 13.39 38.61
N ALA A 599 -8.21 13.10 37.59
CA ALA A 599 -8.53 13.40 36.20
C ALA A 599 -9.72 12.58 35.65
N LEU A 600 -10.23 11.57 36.39
CA LEU A 600 -11.41 10.79 36.02
C LEU A 600 -12.68 11.65 35.89
N ALA A 601 -12.75 12.78 36.58
CA ALA A 601 -13.88 13.72 36.52
C ALA A 601 -13.95 14.52 35.21
N VAL A 602 -12.87 14.52 34.41
CA VAL A 602 -12.79 15.29 33.16
C VAL A 602 -13.57 14.59 32.05
N LYS A 603 -14.45 15.32 31.36
CA LYS A 603 -15.30 14.78 30.29
C LYS A 603 -14.58 14.65 28.93
N GLU A 604 -13.40 15.24 28.76
CA GLU A 604 -12.68 15.25 27.48
C GLU A 604 -12.06 13.90 27.09
N THR A 605 -12.33 13.44 25.87
CA THR A 605 -11.82 12.17 25.34
C THR A 605 -10.30 12.14 25.20
N LYS A 606 -9.67 13.22 24.73
CA LYS A 606 -8.20 13.28 24.53
C LYS A 606 -7.45 13.05 25.84
N THR A 607 -7.96 13.62 26.93
CA THR A 607 -7.41 13.44 28.28
C THR A 607 -7.50 11.98 28.71
N LYS A 608 -8.60 11.28 28.42
CA LYS A 608 -8.77 9.86 28.79
C LYS A 608 -7.82 8.91 28.04
N VAL A 609 -7.53 9.20 26.77
CA VAL A 609 -6.50 8.45 26.01
C VAL A 609 -5.12 8.62 26.67
N ARG A 610 -4.78 9.84 27.11
CA ARG A 610 -3.53 10.11 27.83
C ARG A 610 -3.48 9.39 29.18
N LEU A 611 -4.58 9.38 29.92
CA LEU A 611 -4.70 8.66 31.20
C LEU A 611 -4.51 7.15 31.01
N ALA A 612 -5.14 6.57 29.98
CA ALA A 612 -4.99 5.15 29.65
C ALA A 612 -3.54 4.78 29.31
N ARG A 613 -2.85 5.65 28.55
CA ARG A 613 -1.41 5.49 28.27
C ARG A 613 -0.56 5.62 29.54
N ALA A 614 -0.86 6.58 30.41
CA ALA A 614 -0.17 6.77 31.69
C ALA A 614 -0.41 5.61 32.68
N ALA A 615 -1.57 4.95 32.60
CA ALA A 615 -1.88 3.73 33.35
C ALA A 615 -1.29 2.45 32.72
N ASN A 616 -0.58 2.56 31.58
CA ASN A 616 0.01 1.43 30.86
C ASN A 616 -1.01 0.35 30.50
N ILE A 617 -2.17 0.76 29.97
CA ILE A 617 -3.21 -0.15 29.48
C ILE A 617 -2.83 -0.59 28.05
N THR A 618 -2.41 -1.85 27.89
CA THR A 618 -1.89 -2.40 26.63
C THR A 618 -2.27 -3.88 26.48
N SER A 619 -2.30 -4.40 25.24
CA SER A 619 -2.61 -5.82 25.01
C SER A 619 -1.60 -6.77 25.64
N MET A 620 -0.33 -6.35 25.75
CA MET A 620 0.71 -7.14 26.41
C MET A 620 0.42 -7.35 27.90
N ARG A 621 -0.05 -6.30 28.60
CA ARG A 621 -0.41 -6.41 30.03
C ARG A 621 -1.61 -7.32 30.23
N THR A 622 -2.61 -7.24 29.35
CA THR A 622 -3.73 -8.19 29.36
C THR A 622 -3.26 -9.65 29.17
N LEU A 623 -2.30 -9.89 28.28
CA LEU A 623 -1.69 -11.22 28.06
C LEU A 623 -0.78 -11.69 29.22
N ASP A 624 -0.40 -10.80 30.13
CA ASP A 624 0.29 -11.15 31.39
C ASP A 624 -0.71 -11.30 32.56
N ALA A 625 -2.02 -11.34 32.27
CA ALA A 625 -3.12 -11.33 33.24
C ALA A 625 -3.13 -10.09 34.17
N GLU A 626 -2.45 -9.01 33.77
CA GLU A 626 -2.40 -7.73 34.47
C GLU A 626 -3.41 -6.75 33.87
N HIS A 627 -4.60 -6.68 34.47
CA HIS A 627 -5.63 -5.70 34.09
C HIS A 627 -5.34 -4.33 34.70
N ASN A 628 -4.40 -3.61 34.09
CA ASN A 628 -4.12 -2.22 34.42
C ASN A 628 -5.37 -1.37 34.18
N SER A 629 -5.55 -0.36 35.03
CA SER A 629 -6.74 0.46 35.02
C SER A 629 -6.42 1.87 35.47
N ILE A 630 -7.22 2.83 34.99
CA ILE A 630 -7.17 4.21 35.49
C ILE A 630 -7.81 4.36 36.87
N ALA A 631 -8.59 3.37 37.32
CA ALA A 631 -9.08 3.26 38.69
C ALA A 631 -8.00 2.75 39.66
N PRO A 632 -8.03 3.19 40.94
CA PRO A 632 -7.08 2.74 41.96
C PRO A 632 -7.20 1.25 42.27
N LEU A 633 -6.13 0.66 42.84
CA LEU A 633 -6.13 -0.72 43.34
C LEU A 633 -7.10 -0.86 44.54
N PRO A 634 -7.79 -2.01 44.72
CA PRO A 634 -8.84 -2.16 45.74
C PRO A 634 -8.40 -2.00 47.21
N HIS A 635 -7.11 -1.99 47.52
CA HIS A 635 -6.63 -1.83 48.89
C HIS A 635 -5.37 -0.98 48.95
N GLY A 636 -5.55 0.28 49.32
CA GLY A 636 -4.47 1.21 49.62
C GLY A 636 -4.98 2.63 49.70
N GLN A 637 -5.09 3.19 50.91
CA GLN A 637 -5.16 4.64 51.08
C GLN A 637 -3.84 5.21 50.54
N LEU A 638 -3.79 5.59 49.27
CA LEU A 638 -2.75 6.49 48.79
C LEU A 638 -2.87 7.76 49.63
N SER A 639 -1.85 8.05 50.44
CA SER A 639 -1.82 9.29 51.21
C SER A 639 -1.98 10.46 50.25
N THR A 640 -2.93 11.35 50.49
CA THR A 640 -3.12 12.57 49.70
C THR A 640 -1.78 13.32 49.65
N PRO A 641 -1.20 13.54 48.45
CA PRO A 641 0.02 14.31 48.34
C PRO A 641 -0.19 15.73 48.90
N VAL A 642 0.86 16.35 49.42
CA VAL A 642 0.81 17.74 49.90
C VAL A 642 0.27 18.65 48.79
N SER A 643 -0.79 19.42 49.06
CA SER A 643 -1.57 20.23 48.09
C SER A 643 -0.72 20.97 47.05
N ASN A 644 0.43 21.53 47.45
CA ASN A 644 1.34 22.28 46.57
C ASN A 644 2.03 21.43 45.48
N MET A 645 1.91 20.10 45.50
CA MET A 645 2.51 19.18 44.52
C MET A 645 1.53 18.71 43.43
N LEU A 646 0.24 19.00 43.59
CA LEU A 646 -0.81 18.64 42.64
C LEU A 646 -0.89 19.66 41.50
N LEU A 647 -1.33 19.24 40.31
CA LEU A 647 -1.58 20.14 39.19
C LEU A 647 -2.82 21.04 39.46
N PRO A 648 -2.80 22.33 39.05
CA PRO A 648 -3.93 23.24 39.25
C PRO A 648 -5.17 22.86 38.43
N GLU A 649 -4.97 22.18 37.30
CA GLU A 649 -5.98 21.48 36.53
C GLU A 649 -5.51 20.02 36.42
N ALA A 650 -6.38 19.03 36.68
CA ALA A 650 -6.06 17.60 36.63
C ALA A 650 -5.85 17.10 35.18
N VAL A 651 -4.96 17.74 34.44
CA VAL A 651 -4.62 17.45 33.04
C VAL A 651 -3.14 17.10 32.98
N LEU A 652 -2.85 15.83 32.67
CA LEU A 652 -1.47 15.38 32.49
C LEU A 652 -0.78 16.18 31.39
N PRO A 653 0.49 16.59 31.59
CA PRO A 653 1.21 17.37 30.61
C PRO A 653 1.39 16.60 29.30
N GLU A 654 1.36 17.36 28.20
CA GLU A 654 1.62 16.81 26.88
C GLU A 654 3.14 16.67 26.69
N LEU A 655 3.60 15.45 26.44
CA LEU A 655 4.99 15.16 26.11
C LEU A 655 5.15 15.30 24.60
N ASP A 656 6.07 16.16 24.16
CA ASP A 656 6.54 16.16 22.77
C ASP A 656 7.14 14.78 22.47
N TRP A 657 6.46 14.02 21.60
CA TRP A 657 6.83 12.66 21.27
C TRP A 657 7.87 12.69 20.14
N GLU A 658 9.13 12.84 20.48
CA GLU A 658 10.22 12.50 19.56
C GLU A 658 11.11 11.46 20.27
N ILE A 659 10.94 10.19 19.88
CA ILE A 659 11.91 9.12 20.10
C ILE A 659 12.16 8.45 18.76
#